data_AF-A0A091FL70-F1
#
_entry.id   AF-A0A091FL70-F1
#
_cell.length_a   1.000
_cell.length_b   1.000
_cell.length_c   1.000
_cell.angle_alpha   90.00
_cell.angle_beta   90.00
_cell.angle_gamma   90.00
#
_symmetry.space_group_name_H-M   'P 1'
#
loop_
_entity.id
_entity.type
_entity.pdbx_description
1 polymer ?
#
loop_
_entity_poly.entity_id
_entity_poly.type
_entity_poly.pdbx_seq_one_letter_code
_entity_poly.pdbx_strand_id
1 'polypeptide(L)'
;VLEQFLREGRLAALLWDVCQQQAELGHPEPRDALLSSIVCLPDRVSNKLQKNSPAVFFPQNYFPLLGAAIIQVLQNIADSLKGGSDCSISFISHVLGKVCVHGRQKELLSVLVPRLTDLTKSDCIWQRICWQLVEGVPDRWMEAVVLGFVQRAPGADVLSRLLGNLVVKNKKAQFVVTQKVLLLQYGHTTAVLQNLLGYLSLDSLRRALLIKVLQELLETWGSSSAVKHSPAEQQLYISKAILICLSHLKEPEIESCRQELLTIMMEGVKCHLDSSLPQIRRLGMIVAESISSKINTDGPVLKFQKKVSIVFVQLVVVKDVSSHLFSFIHSFIESLRLEKTSKIQSNHQPRSTMPSKPCPEVDDDLIPYDMSEDKELKTKAPVYIRECIEVLTSSEDVDKWEATVKALESLVRKNPAATREVSVELAKILLHLEEKTCIEGFVGLRQRAQVAVLTTDPIPVAKYLTSEFYSLNYSLRQRMDILDVLVLAAQELSYPKSHGKTKHSGTQKPCVQLLPESNSSKDWRRIVDERIKSKTRRFATGQSQVQLVSGPNEFNSIAGHFFFPLIQRFDRPLTTFDLLGEDHFVLGRLVHTLAVLMYLAVNTVAVTAMGRTLLEFVWALRFHTDSYVRQGLLSCISSVLLSVPIERLLEDMTEELLEAQSWLGDVVEKDPDGDCRRLALQNLLLMENLKKKL
;
A
#
# COMPACT_ATOMS: atom_id res chain seq x y z
N VAL A 1 7.78 -13.66 -52.79
CA VAL A 1 7.60 -15.11 -52.49
C VAL A 1 7.11 -15.35 -51.08
N LEU A 2 7.89 -15.12 -50.02
CA LEU A 2 7.45 -15.39 -48.63
C LEU A 2 6.20 -14.61 -48.21
N GLU A 3 6.08 -13.35 -48.61
CA GLU A 3 4.87 -12.55 -48.33
C GLU A 3 3.63 -13.13 -49.03
N GLN A 4 3.79 -13.55 -50.29
CA GLN A 4 2.72 -14.21 -51.06
C GLN A 4 2.35 -15.57 -50.45
N PHE A 5 3.34 -16.34 -50.00
CA PHE A 5 3.13 -17.60 -49.26
C PHE A 5 2.26 -17.39 -48.02
N LEU A 6 2.49 -16.32 -47.25
CA LEU A 6 1.66 -15.98 -46.09
C LEU A 6 0.26 -15.49 -46.49
N ARG A 7 0.15 -14.65 -47.52
CA ARG A 7 -1.14 -14.12 -48.01
C ARG A 7 -2.06 -15.21 -48.56
N GLU A 8 -1.49 -16.25 -49.16
CA GLU A 8 -2.23 -17.40 -49.70
C GLU A 8 -2.61 -18.43 -48.62
N GLY A 9 -2.35 -18.16 -47.34
CA GLY A 9 -2.72 -19.08 -46.24
C GLY A 9 -1.91 -20.38 -46.22
N ARG A 10 -0.81 -20.48 -46.99
CA ARG A 10 0.00 -21.71 -47.11
C ARG A 10 0.71 -22.11 -45.82
N LEU A 11 0.75 -21.22 -44.82
CA LEU A 11 1.23 -21.55 -43.49
C LEU A 11 0.37 -22.63 -42.81
N ALA A 12 -0.96 -22.57 -42.94
CA ALA A 12 -1.85 -23.58 -42.38
C ALA A 12 -1.67 -24.94 -43.07
N ALA A 13 -1.53 -24.95 -44.40
CA ALA A 13 -1.25 -26.16 -45.17
C ALA A 13 0.07 -26.81 -44.73
N LEU A 14 1.14 -26.02 -44.61
CA LEU A 14 2.44 -26.52 -44.14
C LEU A 14 2.37 -27.12 -42.74
N LEU A 15 1.64 -26.48 -41.82
CA LEU A 15 1.46 -27.02 -40.46
C LEU A 15 0.63 -28.31 -40.48
N TRP A 16 -0.39 -28.39 -41.33
CA TRP A 16 -1.26 -29.57 -41.48
C TRP A 16 -0.51 -30.78 -42.06
N ASP A 17 0.29 -30.58 -43.09
CA ASP A 17 1.08 -31.65 -43.72
C ASP A 17 2.00 -32.34 -42.70
N VAL A 18 2.62 -31.56 -41.79
CA VAL A 18 3.47 -32.11 -40.72
C VAL A 18 2.67 -32.92 -39.70
N CYS A 19 1.43 -32.51 -39.40
CA CYS A 19 0.52 -33.25 -38.51
C CYS A 19 0.06 -34.59 -39.10
N GLN A 20 -0.14 -34.65 -40.43
CA GLN A 20 -0.48 -35.88 -41.15
C GLN A 20 0.71 -36.84 -41.26
N GLN A 21 1.87 -36.33 -41.69
CA GLN A 21 3.09 -37.15 -41.87
C GLN A 21 3.62 -37.74 -40.57
N GLN A 22 3.29 -37.20 -39.40
CA GLN A 22 3.62 -37.84 -38.13
C GLN A 22 2.92 -39.18 -37.89
N ALA A 23 1.85 -39.51 -38.62
CA ALA A 23 1.28 -40.85 -38.63
C ALA A 23 2.16 -41.85 -39.40
N GLU A 24 3.04 -41.37 -40.30
CA GLU A 24 3.86 -42.18 -41.21
C GLU A 24 5.35 -41.80 -41.13
N LEU A 25 6.09 -42.47 -40.22
CA LEU A 25 7.57 -42.56 -40.15
C LEU A 25 8.39 -41.31 -39.71
N GLY A 26 9.42 -41.59 -38.90
CA GLY A 26 10.15 -40.61 -38.10
C GLY A 26 11.53 -40.21 -38.65
N HIS A 27 11.76 -38.91 -38.77
CA HIS A 27 13.09 -38.29 -38.67
C HIS A 27 13.00 -36.94 -37.90
N PRO A 28 13.71 -36.77 -36.77
CA PRO A 28 13.56 -35.60 -35.89
C PRO A 28 14.34 -34.34 -36.32
N GLU A 29 15.47 -34.46 -37.03
CA GLU A 29 16.36 -33.33 -37.36
C GLU A 29 15.77 -32.21 -38.25
N PRO A 30 14.96 -32.47 -39.31
CA PRO A 30 14.38 -31.39 -40.12
C PRO A 30 13.29 -30.59 -39.38
N ARG A 31 12.74 -31.11 -38.27
CA ARG A 31 11.58 -30.51 -37.58
C ARG A 31 11.96 -29.34 -36.70
N ASP A 32 13.07 -29.42 -35.98
CA ASP A 32 13.55 -28.30 -35.15
C ASP A 32 14.01 -27.12 -36.01
N ALA A 33 14.60 -27.41 -37.18
CA ALA A 33 14.96 -26.40 -38.17
C ALA A 33 13.71 -25.70 -38.74
N LEU A 34 12.65 -26.47 -39.05
CA LEU A 34 11.37 -25.92 -39.50
C LEU A 34 10.69 -25.08 -38.41
N LEU A 35 10.59 -25.61 -37.19
CA LEU A 35 10.05 -24.92 -36.03
C LEU A 35 10.75 -23.58 -35.79
N SER A 36 12.09 -23.59 -35.76
CA SER A 36 12.92 -22.40 -35.63
C SER A 36 12.68 -21.42 -36.78
N SER A 37 12.51 -21.93 -38.01
CA SER A 37 12.27 -21.09 -39.19
C SER A 37 10.90 -20.42 -39.16
N ILE A 38 9.86 -21.10 -38.69
CA ILE A 38 8.52 -20.52 -38.53
C ILE A 38 8.55 -19.43 -37.45
N VAL A 39 9.04 -19.75 -36.25
CA VAL A 39 8.97 -18.81 -35.12
C VAL A 39 9.89 -17.60 -35.30
N CYS A 40 11.10 -17.79 -35.85
CA CYS A 40 12.05 -16.70 -36.08
C CYS A 40 11.84 -16.00 -37.44
N LEU A 41 10.79 -16.31 -38.21
CA LEU A 41 10.60 -15.73 -39.55
C LEU A 41 10.56 -14.19 -39.52
N PRO A 42 9.80 -13.53 -38.62
CA PRO A 42 9.83 -12.08 -38.46
C PRO A 42 11.23 -11.52 -38.27
N ASP A 43 11.99 -12.10 -37.34
CA ASP A 43 13.31 -11.61 -36.96
C ASP A 43 14.32 -11.83 -38.09
N ARG A 44 14.26 -12.97 -38.78
CA ARG A 44 15.11 -13.27 -39.94
C ARG A 44 14.84 -12.32 -41.10
N VAL A 45 13.58 -12.00 -41.38
CA VAL A 45 13.20 -11.05 -42.42
C VAL A 45 13.63 -9.64 -42.02
N SER A 46 13.39 -9.24 -40.77
CA SER A 46 13.81 -7.95 -40.24
C SER A 46 15.33 -7.77 -40.27
N ASN A 47 16.10 -8.80 -39.94
CA ASN A 47 17.56 -8.73 -39.97
C ASN A 47 18.10 -8.62 -41.39
N LYS A 48 17.44 -9.24 -42.38
CA LYS A 48 17.86 -9.16 -43.79
C LYS A 48 17.39 -7.88 -44.48
N LEU A 49 16.18 -7.40 -44.20
CA LEU A 49 15.58 -6.25 -44.89
C LEU A 49 15.67 -4.94 -44.10
N GLN A 50 16.08 -5.00 -42.83
CA GLN A 50 16.19 -3.86 -41.91
C GLN A 50 14.91 -3.00 -41.92
N LYS A 51 15.01 -1.75 -42.39
CA LYS A 51 13.89 -0.79 -42.44
C LYS A 51 12.84 -1.08 -43.52
N ASN A 52 13.13 -1.97 -44.47
CA ASN A 52 12.27 -2.28 -45.61
C ASN A 52 11.43 -3.55 -45.41
N SER A 53 11.20 -3.96 -44.16
CA SER A 53 10.45 -5.17 -43.83
C SER A 53 8.96 -4.98 -44.11
N PRO A 54 8.32 -5.84 -44.93
CA PRO A 54 6.89 -5.75 -45.19
C PRO A 54 6.08 -5.89 -43.89
N ALA A 55 4.96 -5.18 -43.80
CA ALA A 55 4.16 -5.12 -42.58
C ALA A 55 3.64 -6.48 -42.10
N VAL A 56 3.44 -7.44 -43.01
CA VAL A 56 3.01 -8.82 -42.71
C VAL A 56 3.99 -9.53 -41.77
N PHE A 57 5.27 -9.18 -41.80
CA PHE A 57 6.30 -9.79 -40.96
C PHE A 57 6.51 -9.06 -39.63
N PHE A 58 5.82 -7.95 -39.36
CA PHE A 58 5.88 -7.37 -38.02
C PHE A 58 5.26 -8.34 -37.00
N PRO A 59 5.86 -8.50 -35.80
CA PRO A 59 5.34 -9.43 -34.79
C PRO A 59 3.85 -9.23 -34.49
N GLN A 60 3.36 -7.98 -34.49
CA GLN A 60 1.94 -7.67 -34.26
C GLN A 60 1.01 -8.21 -35.35
N ASN A 61 1.52 -8.53 -36.54
CA ASN A 61 0.74 -9.03 -37.67
C ASN A 61 1.02 -10.52 -37.95
N TYR A 62 2.29 -10.92 -37.87
CA TYR A 62 2.71 -12.29 -38.16
C TYR A 62 2.17 -13.32 -37.15
N PHE A 63 2.31 -13.07 -35.85
CA PHE A 63 1.90 -14.04 -34.83
C PHE A 63 0.37 -14.21 -34.74
N PRO A 64 -0.46 -13.17 -34.97
CA PRO A 64 -1.89 -13.37 -35.16
C PRO A 64 -2.25 -14.20 -36.40
N LEU A 65 -1.54 -14.01 -37.52
CA LEU A 65 -1.70 -14.86 -38.71
C LEU A 65 -1.32 -16.32 -38.42
N LEU A 66 -0.21 -16.55 -37.72
CA LEU A 66 0.18 -17.88 -37.26
C LEU A 66 -0.87 -18.48 -36.30
N GLY A 67 -1.45 -17.67 -35.41
CA GLY A 67 -2.55 -18.09 -34.54
C GLY A 67 -3.79 -18.52 -35.32
N ALA A 68 -4.16 -17.78 -36.36
CA ALA A 68 -5.27 -18.16 -37.24
C ALA A 68 -4.98 -19.47 -38.00
N ALA A 69 -3.75 -19.63 -38.49
CA ALA A 69 -3.31 -20.87 -39.13
C ALA A 69 -3.36 -22.06 -38.17
N ILE A 70 -2.94 -21.89 -36.92
CA ILE A 70 -3.05 -22.93 -35.88
C ILE A 70 -4.51 -23.30 -35.63
N ILE A 71 -5.44 -22.34 -35.51
CA ILE A 71 -6.87 -22.65 -35.33
C ILE A 71 -7.40 -23.46 -36.51
N GLN A 72 -7.04 -23.11 -37.75
CA GLN A 72 -7.45 -23.85 -38.93
C GLN A 72 -6.92 -25.29 -38.91
N VAL A 73 -5.65 -25.50 -38.51
CA VAL A 73 -5.07 -26.83 -38.36
C VAL A 73 -5.77 -27.63 -37.26
N LEU A 74 -6.07 -27.00 -36.12
CA LEU A 74 -6.81 -27.66 -35.03
C LEU A 74 -8.23 -28.03 -35.47
N GLN A 75 -8.87 -27.24 -36.32
CA GLN A 75 -10.17 -27.57 -36.91
C GLN A 75 -10.07 -28.80 -37.81
N ASN A 76 -9.06 -28.86 -38.69
CA ASN A 76 -8.80 -30.04 -39.50
C ASN A 76 -8.55 -31.29 -38.64
N ILE A 77 -7.77 -31.17 -37.55
CA ILE A 77 -7.56 -32.26 -36.58
C ILE A 77 -8.90 -32.68 -35.96
N ALA A 78 -9.74 -31.73 -35.54
CA ALA A 78 -11.05 -32.03 -34.97
C ALA A 78 -11.96 -32.78 -35.95
N ASP A 79 -11.95 -32.39 -37.22
CA ASP A 79 -12.75 -33.02 -38.27
C ASP A 79 -12.23 -34.42 -38.60
N SER A 80 -10.91 -34.62 -38.66
CA SER A 80 -10.29 -35.94 -38.83
C SER A 80 -10.56 -36.88 -37.67
N LEU A 81 -10.50 -36.39 -36.42
CA LEU A 81 -10.84 -37.18 -35.23
C LEU A 81 -12.33 -37.57 -35.23
N LYS A 82 -13.23 -36.69 -35.67
CA LYS A 82 -14.66 -37.01 -35.86
C LYS A 82 -14.86 -38.05 -36.98
N GLY A 83 -14.00 -38.03 -37.99
CA GLY A 83 -13.95 -39.03 -39.07
C GLY A 83 -13.21 -40.33 -38.72
N GLY A 84 -12.73 -40.50 -37.48
CA GLY A 84 -12.06 -41.72 -37.03
C GLY A 84 -10.61 -41.90 -37.51
N SER A 85 -9.96 -40.83 -37.96
CA SER A 85 -8.55 -40.86 -38.38
C SER A 85 -7.64 -40.26 -37.30
N ASP A 86 -6.49 -40.90 -37.04
CA ASP A 86 -5.50 -40.42 -36.09
C ASP A 86 -4.64 -39.30 -36.69
N CYS A 87 -4.36 -38.26 -35.90
CA CYS A 87 -3.53 -37.11 -36.28
C CYS A 87 -2.63 -36.70 -35.11
N SER A 88 -1.40 -36.24 -35.38
CA SER A 88 -0.51 -35.77 -34.31
C SER A 88 -0.63 -34.26 -34.08
N ILE A 89 -0.91 -33.86 -32.85
CA ILE A 89 -0.92 -32.44 -32.43
C ILE A 89 0.45 -31.94 -31.97
N SER A 90 1.42 -32.84 -31.80
CA SER A 90 2.68 -32.55 -31.11
C SER A 90 3.46 -31.41 -31.75
N PHE A 91 3.54 -31.33 -33.08
CA PHE A 91 4.23 -30.22 -33.74
C PHE A 91 3.59 -28.86 -33.44
N ILE A 92 2.26 -28.80 -33.37
CA ILE A 92 1.53 -27.57 -33.02
C ILE A 92 1.78 -27.17 -31.57
N SER A 93 1.86 -28.14 -30.65
CA SER A 93 2.28 -27.90 -29.26
C SER A 93 3.69 -27.29 -29.19
N HIS A 94 4.61 -27.75 -30.04
CA HIS A 94 5.97 -27.22 -30.09
C HIS A 94 6.02 -25.81 -30.66
N VAL A 95 5.25 -25.52 -31.72
CA VAL A 95 5.09 -24.15 -32.26
C VAL A 95 4.54 -23.22 -31.19
N LEU A 96 3.45 -23.60 -30.51
CA LEU A 96 2.87 -22.84 -29.40
C LEU A 96 3.91 -22.54 -28.31
N GLY A 97 4.59 -23.58 -27.81
CA GLY A 97 5.59 -23.43 -26.75
C GLY A 97 6.76 -22.53 -27.16
N LYS A 98 7.28 -22.72 -28.37
CA LYS A 98 8.42 -21.95 -28.87
C LYS A 98 8.09 -20.47 -29.08
N VAL A 99 6.90 -20.16 -29.59
CA VAL A 99 6.41 -18.77 -29.73
C VAL A 99 6.27 -18.10 -28.37
N CYS A 100 5.74 -18.80 -27.37
CA CYS A 100 5.60 -18.24 -26.02
C CYS A 100 6.95 -17.90 -25.39
N VAL A 101 7.93 -18.80 -25.50
CA VAL A 101 9.29 -18.55 -24.97
C VAL A 101 10.05 -17.46 -25.74
N HIS A 102 9.72 -17.21 -27.00
CA HIS A 102 10.20 -16.03 -27.74
C HIS A 102 9.54 -14.71 -27.31
N GLY A 103 8.69 -14.72 -26.28
CA GLY A 103 8.05 -13.52 -25.75
C GLY A 103 6.87 -13.01 -26.59
N ARG A 104 6.37 -13.82 -27.53
CA ARG A 104 5.29 -13.46 -28.48
C ARG A 104 3.95 -14.11 -28.12
N GLN A 105 3.84 -14.55 -26.86
CA GLN A 105 2.63 -15.17 -26.31
C GLN A 105 1.42 -14.24 -26.37
N LYS A 106 1.60 -12.93 -26.19
CA LYS A 106 0.50 -11.96 -26.18
C LYS A 106 -0.20 -11.91 -27.54
N GLU A 107 0.58 -11.78 -28.60
CA GLU A 107 0.09 -11.70 -29.98
C GLU A 107 -0.56 -13.01 -30.41
N LEU A 108 0.09 -14.15 -30.17
CA LEU A 108 -0.43 -15.46 -30.55
C LEU A 108 -1.72 -15.81 -29.78
N LEU A 109 -1.68 -15.72 -28.44
CA LEU A 109 -2.80 -16.11 -27.59
C LEU A 109 -3.97 -15.12 -27.68
N SER A 110 -3.75 -13.90 -28.18
CA SER A 110 -4.85 -12.97 -28.47
C SER A 110 -5.83 -13.48 -29.51
N VAL A 111 -5.38 -14.38 -30.40
CA VAL A 111 -6.22 -15.05 -31.40
C VAL A 111 -6.67 -16.42 -30.89
N LEU A 112 -5.75 -17.21 -30.33
CA LEU A 112 -6.05 -18.58 -29.91
C LEU A 112 -7.08 -18.64 -28.77
N VAL A 113 -6.88 -17.89 -27.69
CA VAL A 113 -7.70 -18.03 -26.48
C VAL A 113 -9.17 -17.70 -26.73
N PRO A 114 -9.56 -16.57 -27.38
CA PRO A 114 -10.96 -16.29 -27.65
C PRO A 114 -11.63 -17.37 -28.52
N ARG A 115 -10.95 -17.83 -29.58
CA ARG A 115 -11.50 -18.87 -30.49
C ARG A 115 -11.67 -20.21 -29.79
N LEU A 116 -10.65 -20.67 -29.05
CA LEU A 116 -10.74 -21.91 -28.29
C LEU A 116 -11.76 -21.80 -27.15
N THR A 117 -11.94 -20.61 -26.56
CA THR A 117 -12.97 -20.38 -25.54
C THR A 117 -14.37 -20.66 -26.08
N ASP A 118 -14.66 -20.24 -27.31
CA ASP A 118 -15.98 -20.47 -27.92
C ASP A 118 -16.15 -21.93 -28.36
N LEU A 119 -15.11 -22.53 -28.97
CA LEU A 119 -15.16 -23.91 -29.44
C LEU A 119 -15.28 -24.94 -28.30
N THR A 120 -14.62 -24.70 -27.17
CA THR A 120 -14.64 -25.61 -26.02
C THR A 120 -15.91 -25.54 -25.18
N LYS A 121 -16.76 -24.51 -25.35
CA LYS A 121 -18.04 -24.39 -24.61
C LYS A 121 -19.02 -25.51 -24.96
N SER A 122 -19.10 -25.88 -26.24
CA SER A 122 -20.12 -26.82 -26.75
C SER A 122 -19.57 -28.19 -27.12
N ASP A 123 -18.26 -28.34 -27.32
CA ASP A 123 -17.67 -29.57 -27.87
C ASP A 123 -16.54 -30.12 -26.97
N CYS A 124 -16.72 -31.36 -26.49
CA CYS A 124 -15.75 -32.04 -25.63
C CYS A 124 -14.50 -32.52 -26.40
N ILE A 125 -14.60 -32.70 -27.72
CA ILE A 125 -13.44 -33.02 -28.57
C ILE A 125 -12.48 -31.84 -28.56
N TRP A 126 -13.01 -30.62 -28.66
CA TRP A 126 -12.20 -29.40 -28.57
C TRP A 126 -11.51 -29.23 -27.21
N GLN A 127 -12.14 -29.66 -26.12
CA GLN A 127 -11.48 -29.67 -24.80
C GLN A 127 -10.30 -30.66 -24.79
N ARG A 128 -10.50 -31.88 -25.28
CA ARG A 128 -9.43 -32.89 -25.39
C ARG A 128 -8.28 -32.42 -26.29
N ILE A 129 -8.58 -31.78 -27.42
CA ILE A 129 -7.59 -31.18 -28.31
C ILE A 129 -6.78 -30.12 -27.57
N CYS A 130 -7.42 -29.23 -26.79
CA CYS A 130 -6.71 -28.22 -26.00
C CYS A 130 -5.82 -28.87 -24.93
N TRP A 131 -6.29 -29.92 -24.25
CA TRP A 131 -5.47 -30.63 -23.25
C TRP A 131 -4.25 -31.26 -23.89
N GLN A 132 -4.42 -31.97 -25.01
CA GLN A 132 -3.30 -32.56 -25.75
C GLN A 132 -2.35 -31.49 -26.31
N LEU A 133 -2.88 -30.35 -26.76
CA LEU A 133 -2.08 -29.23 -27.25
C LEU A 133 -1.12 -28.72 -26.17
N VAL A 134 -1.59 -28.56 -24.94
CA VAL A 134 -0.75 -28.05 -23.85
C VAL A 134 0.09 -29.16 -23.19
N GLU A 135 -0.42 -30.39 -23.08
CA GLU A 135 0.33 -31.55 -22.59
C GLU A 135 1.52 -31.89 -23.49
N GLY A 136 1.41 -31.64 -24.81
CA GLY A 136 2.49 -31.85 -25.78
C GLY A 136 3.60 -30.78 -25.77
N VAL A 137 3.51 -29.75 -24.91
CA VAL A 137 4.53 -28.70 -24.80
C VAL A 137 5.73 -29.22 -23.99
N PRO A 138 6.98 -29.10 -24.49
CA PRO A 138 8.17 -29.43 -23.72
C PRO A 138 8.30 -28.65 -22.40
N ASP A 139 8.78 -29.31 -21.33
CA ASP A 139 8.90 -28.72 -19.98
C ASP A 139 9.66 -27.39 -19.95
N ARG A 140 10.69 -27.23 -20.77
CA ARG A 140 11.47 -25.99 -20.91
C ARG A 140 10.63 -24.79 -21.37
N TRP A 141 9.47 -25.01 -21.99
CA TRP A 141 8.58 -23.96 -22.51
C TRP A 141 7.26 -23.87 -21.74
N MET A 142 7.01 -24.83 -20.84
CA MET A 142 5.75 -24.96 -20.10
C MET A 142 5.37 -23.70 -19.32
N GLU A 143 6.35 -23.05 -18.69
CA GLU A 143 6.11 -21.84 -17.90
C GLU A 143 5.50 -20.70 -18.73
N ALA A 144 6.10 -20.39 -19.88
CA ALA A 144 5.62 -19.31 -20.74
C ALA A 144 4.22 -19.61 -21.29
N VAL A 145 3.95 -20.87 -21.65
CA VAL A 145 2.63 -21.29 -22.12
C VAL A 145 1.58 -21.16 -21.02
N VAL A 146 1.80 -21.77 -19.85
CA VAL A 146 0.86 -21.72 -18.73
C VAL A 146 0.58 -20.27 -18.32
N LEU A 147 1.63 -19.45 -18.16
CA LEU A 147 1.47 -18.05 -17.79
C LEU A 147 0.68 -17.27 -18.85
N GLY A 148 0.95 -17.51 -20.14
CA GLY A 148 0.20 -16.90 -21.23
C GLY A 148 -1.30 -17.24 -21.20
N PHE A 149 -1.66 -18.50 -20.96
CA PHE A 149 -3.07 -18.91 -20.85
C PHE A 149 -3.75 -18.32 -19.62
N VAL A 150 -3.09 -18.35 -18.45
CA VAL A 150 -3.64 -17.80 -17.20
C VAL A 150 -3.91 -16.29 -17.32
N GLN A 151 -3.00 -15.56 -17.98
CA GLN A 151 -3.12 -14.11 -18.18
C GLN A 151 -4.21 -13.73 -19.19
N ARG A 152 -4.52 -14.59 -20.16
CA ARG A 152 -5.42 -14.26 -21.28
C ARG A 152 -6.82 -14.84 -21.14
N ALA A 153 -6.98 -15.93 -20.39
CA ALA A 153 -8.28 -16.52 -20.13
C ALA A 153 -9.21 -15.49 -19.43
N PRO A 154 -10.48 -15.36 -19.84
CA PRO A 154 -11.41 -14.42 -19.21
C PRO A 154 -11.94 -14.93 -17.87
N GLY A 155 -11.74 -16.21 -17.53
CA GLY A 155 -12.23 -16.82 -16.31
C GLY A 155 -11.59 -18.17 -16.01
N ALA A 156 -11.66 -18.59 -14.75
CA ALA A 156 -11.20 -19.90 -14.26
C ALA A 156 -11.88 -21.09 -14.97
N ASP A 157 -13.16 -20.96 -15.35
CA ASP A 157 -13.90 -22.01 -16.07
C ASP A 157 -13.33 -22.23 -17.48
N VAL A 158 -13.02 -21.15 -18.19
CA VAL A 158 -12.36 -21.20 -19.49
C VAL A 158 -10.99 -21.81 -19.34
N LEU A 159 -10.21 -21.35 -18.36
CA LEU A 159 -8.88 -21.89 -18.09
C LEU A 159 -8.94 -23.40 -17.79
N SER A 160 -9.95 -23.86 -17.06
CA SER A 160 -10.17 -25.28 -16.79
C SER A 160 -10.51 -26.08 -18.05
N ARG A 161 -11.31 -25.54 -18.96
CA ARG A 161 -11.60 -26.21 -20.25
C ARG A 161 -10.37 -26.27 -21.16
N LEU A 162 -9.51 -25.25 -21.12
CA LEU A 162 -8.31 -25.18 -21.97
C LEU A 162 -7.15 -26.03 -21.44
N LEU A 163 -6.87 -25.99 -20.14
CA LEU A 163 -5.71 -26.67 -19.53
C LEU A 163 -6.04 -28.04 -18.93
N GLY A 164 -7.31 -28.34 -18.65
CA GLY A 164 -7.73 -29.60 -18.05
C GLY A 164 -7.03 -29.87 -16.71
N ASN A 165 -6.44 -31.05 -16.57
CA ASN A 165 -5.69 -31.49 -15.39
C ASN A 165 -4.16 -31.47 -15.59
N LEU A 166 -3.66 -30.55 -16.43
CA LEU A 166 -2.23 -30.40 -16.73
C LEU A 166 -1.35 -30.32 -15.48
N VAL A 167 -1.78 -29.59 -14.45
CA VAL A 167 -1.03 -29.41 -13.19
C VAL A 167 -0.92 -30.68 -12.35
N VAL A 168 -1.76 -31.70 -12.60
CA VAL A 168 -1.66 -33.00 -11.93
C VAL A 168 -0.72 -33.92 -12.71
N LYS A 169 -0.70 -33.80 -14.04
CA LYS A 169 0.10 -34.65 -14.94
C LYS A 169 1.54 -34.18 -15.12
N ASN A 170 1.79 -32.88 -15.06
CA ASN A 170 3.10 -32.28 -15.34
C ASN A 170 3.63 -31.49 -14.13
N LYS A 171 4.75 -31.97 -13.55
CA LYS A 171 5.38 -31.37 -12.36
C LYS A 171 5.87 -29.94 -12.59
N LYS A 172 6.30 -29.59 -13.81
CA LYS A 172 6.73 -28.22 -14.13
C LYS A 172 5.54 -27.27 -14.16
N ALA A 173 4.43 -27.67 -14.77
CA ALA A 173 3.18 -26.90 -14.75
C ALA A 173 2.65 -26.74 -13.32
N GLN A 174 2.69 -27.82 -12.53
CA GLN A 174 2.35 -27.79 -11.10
C GLN A 174 3.16 -26.73 -10.36
N PHE A 175 4.50 -26.80 -10.42
CA PHE A 175 5.39 -25.84 -9.75
C PHE A 175 5.14 -24.39 -10.20
N VAL A 176 4.93 -24.14 -11.50
CA VAL A 176 4.66 -22.79 -12.00
C VAL A 176 3.37 -22.24 -11.39
N VAL A 177 2.30 -23.04 -11.39
CA VAL A 177 0.97 -22.63 -10.90
C VAL A 177 0.93 -22.51 -9.37
N THR A 178 1.50 -23.45 -8.64
CA THR A 178 1.36 -23.50 -7.17
C THR A 178 2.43 -22.70 -6.44
N GLN A 179 3.59 -22.45 -7.05
CA GLN A 179 4.73 -21.81 -6.38
C GLN A 179 5.18 -20.56 -7.12
N LYS A 180 5.59 -20.71 -8.38
CA LYS A 180 6.32 -19.64 -9.08
C LYS A 180 5.47 -18.37 -9.27
N VAL A 181 4.25 -18.51 -9.77
CA VAL A 181 3.33 -17.38 -10.02
C VAL A 181 2.81 -16.76 -8.72
N LEU A 182 2.75 -17.54 -7.63
CA LEU A 182 2.14 -17.13 -6.37
C LEU A 182 3.15 -16.52 -5.38
N LEU A 183 4.36 -17.07 -5.31
CA LEU A 183 5.36 -16.69 -4.31
C LEU A 183 6.59 -15.99 -4.92
N LEU A 184 7.03 -16.41 -6.12
CA LEU A 184 8.30 -15.97 -6.72
C LEU A 184 8.14 -14.85 -7.77
N GLN A 185 7.01 -14.81 -8.47
CA GLN A 185 6.68 -13.83 -9.52
C GLN A 185 5.47 -13.02 -9.09
N TYR A 186 5.64 -12.17 -8.07
CA TYR A 186 4.59 -11.23 -7.66
C TYR A 186 4.41 -10.09 -8.70
N GLY A 187 3.26 -9.43 -8.68
CA GLY A 187 2.96 -8.31 -9.59
C GLY A 187 1.92 -8.63 -10.68
N HIS A 188 1.34 -9.82 -10.68
CA HIS A 188 0.19 -10.13 -11.51
C HIS A 188 -1.09 -9.45 -11.00
N THR A 189 -2.07 -9.24 -11.89
CA THR A 189 -3.34 -8.62 -11.50
C THR A 189 -4.20 -9.58 -10.69
N THR A 190 -5.14 -9.03 -9.90
CA THR A 190 -6.07 -9.84 -9.10
C THR A 190 -6.89 -10.81 -9.97
N ALA A 191 -7.23 -10.44 -11.21
CA ALA A 191 -7.92 -11.32 -12.16
C ALA A 191 -7.10 -12.57 -12.53
N VAL A 192 -5.77 -12.43 -12.66
CA VAL A 192 -4.87 -13.56 -12.93
C VAL A 192 -4.86 -14.53 -11.75
N LEU A 193 -4.79 -14.01 -10.52
CA LEU A 193 -4.89 -14.81 -9.30
C LEU A 193 -6.25 -15.54 -9.21
N GLN A 194 -7.36 -14.85 -9.46
CA GLN A 194 -8.71 -15.42 -9.47
C GLN A 194 -8.84 -16.54 -10.52
N ASN A 195 -8.28 -16.35 -11.72
CA ASN A 195 -8.27 -17.36 -12.76
C ASN A 195 -7.48 -18.60 -12.34
N LEU A 196 -6.27 -18.41 -11.82
CA LEU A 196 -5.34 -19.46 -11.42
C LEU A 196 -5.89 -20.29 -10.25
N LEU A 197 -6.28 -19.63 -9.16
CA LEU A 197 -6.78 -20.29 -7.95
C LEU A 197 -8.19 -20.86 -8.16
N GLY A 198 -9.02 -20.17 -8.93
CA GLY A 198 -10.29 -20.70 -9.40
C GLY A 198 -10.09 -21.97 -10.23
N TYR A 199 -9.10 -22.02 -11.13
CA TYR A 199 -8.77 -23.21 -11.91
C TYR A 199 -8.44 -24.41 -11.01
N LEU A 200 -7.64 -24.22 -9.96
CA LEU A 200 -7.35 -25.29 -8.99
C LEU A 200 -8.60 -25.75 -8.23
N SER A 201 -9.58 -24.87 -8.04
CA SER A 201 -10.81 -25.19 -7.29
C SER A 201 -11.85 -26.01 -8.07
N LEU A 202 -11.83 -25.98 -9.40
CA LEU A 202 -12.97 -26.44 -10.21
C LEU A 202 -13.08 -27.97 -10.39
N ASP A 203 -11.98 -28.72 -10.24
CA ASP A 203 -11.97 -30.20 -10.42
C ASP A 203 -11.39 -30.86 -9.17
N SER A 204 -12.02 -31.96 -8.72
CA SER A 204 -11.67 -32.67 -7.49
C SER A 204 -10.20 -33.10 -7.42
N LEU A 205 -9.59 -33.49 -8.55
CA LEU A 205 -8.19 -33.91 -8.59
C LEU A 205 -7.20 -32.77 -8.30
N ARG A 206 -7.61 -31.52 -8.53
CA ARG A 206 -6.78 -30.32 -8.31
C ARG A 206 -7.02 -29.68 -6.95
N ARG A 207 -8.15 -29.98 -6.28
CA ARG A 207 -8.51 -29.31 -5.00
C ARG A 207 -7.50 -29.57 -3.88
N ALA A 208 -6.85 -30.73 -3.86
CA ALA A 208 -5.75 -30.99 -2.93
C ALA A 208 -4.57 -30.01 -3.12
N LEU A 209 -4.31 -29.58 -4.36
CA LEU A 209 -3.28 -28.57 -4.64
C LEU A 209 -3.70 -27.18 -4.16
N LEU A 210 -4.99 -26.83 -4.21
CA LEU A 210 -5.49 -25.57 -3.68
C LEU A 210 -5.26 -25.45 -2.17
N ILE A 211 -5.53 -26.52 -1.42
CA ILE A 211 -5.32 -26.56 0.04
C ILE A 211 -3.83 -26.43 0.35
N LYS A 212 -2.99 -27.20 -0.36
CA LYS A 212 -1.53 -27.10 -0.22
C LYS A 212 -1.02 -25.69 -0.51
N VAL A 213 -1.52 -25.06 -1.58
CA VAL A 213 -1.19 -23.66 -1.91
C VAL A 213 -1.59 -22.70 -0.81
N LEU A 214 -2.78 -22.88 -0.21
CA LEU A 214 -3.22 -22.03 0.90
C LEU A 214 -2.30 -22.16 2.12
N GLN A 215 -1.89 -23.38 2.49
CA GLN A 215 -0.94 -23.62 3.58
C GLN A 215 0.40 -22.93 3.30
N GLU A 216 0.99 -23.15 2.13
CA GLU A 216 2.29 -22.57 1.74
C GLU A 216 2.24 -21.03 1.67
N LEU A 217 1.12 -20.46 1.20
CA LEU A 217 0.88 -19.02 1.22
C LEU A 217 0.81 -18.49 2.64
N LEU A 218 0.12 -19.18 3.55
CA LEU A 218 -0.01 -18.78 4.95
C LEU A 218 1.29 -18.91 5.73
N GLU A 219 2.08 -19.95 5.48
CA GLU A 219 3.42 -20.11 6.05
C GLU A 219 4.35 -18.97 5.63
N THR A 220 4.34 -18.64 4.33
CA THR A 220 5.15 -17.53 3.80
C THR A 220 4.66 -16.19 4.34
N TRP A 221 3.35 -15.99 4.39
CA TRP A 221 2.71 -14.78 4.93
C TRP A 221 2.99 -14.59 6.42
N GLY A 222 2.95 -15.68 7.20
CA GLY A 222 3.16 -15.66 8.63
C GLY A 222 4.62 -15.66 9.08
N SER A 223 5.58 -15.83 8.15
CA SER A 223 7.00 -15.82 8.48
C SER A 223 7.49 -14.43 8.89
N SER A 224 8.03 -14.30 10.11
CA SER A 224 8.61 -13.04 10.62
C SER A 224 9.66 -12.44 9.66
N SER A 225 10.50 -13.29 9.05
CA SER A 225 11.49 -12.86 8.07
C SER A 225 10.84 -12.30 6.80
N ALA A 226 9.80 -12.98 6.29
CA ALA A 226 9.08 -12.51 5.11
C ALA A 226 8.37 -11.17 5.38
N VAL A 227 7.75 -11.00 6.56
CA VAL A 227 7.09 -9.74 6.96
C VAL A 227 8.09 -8.57 7.06
N LYS A 228 9.31 -8.82 7.54
CA LYS A 228 10.35 -7.79 7.70
C LYS A 228 11.08 -7.43 6.39
N HIS A 229 11.32 -8.43 5.53
CA HIS A 229 12.20 -8.27 4.37
C HIS A 229 11.48 -8.28 3.01
N SER A 230 10.20 -8.64 2.94
CA SER A 230 9.46 -8.61 1.67
C SER A 230 8.83 -7.23 1.45
N PRO A 231 8.82 -6.73 0.19
CA PRO A 231 8.11 -5.49 -0.15
C PRO A 231 6.62 -5.57 0.21
N ALA A 232 6.03 -4.43 0.60
CA ALA A 232 4.60 -4.34 0.92
C ALA A 232 3.69 -4.80 -0.24
N GLU A 233 4.15 -4.61 -1.49
CA GLU A 233 3.46 -5.07 -2.70
C GLU A 233 3.36 -6.60 -2.77
N GLN A 234 4.43 -7.30 -2.38
CA GLN A 234 4.46 -8.76 -2.34
C GLN A 234 3.58 -9.28 -1.20
N GLN A 235 3.63 -8.66 -0.02
CA GLN A 235 2.75 -9.02 1.09
C GLN A 235 1.27 -8.86 0.72
N LEU A 236 0.93 -7.74 0.08
CA LEU A 236 -0.42 -7.49 -0.46
C LEU A 236 -0.82 -8.56 -1.48
N TYR A 237 0.10 -8.95 -2.37
CA TYR A 237 -0.13 -9.97 -3.39
C TYR A 237 -0.44 -11.34 -2.77
N ILE A 238 0.36 -11.78 -1.78
CA ILE A 238 0.14 -13.02 -1.04
C ILE A 238 -1.18 -12.96 -0.26
N SER A 239 -1.47 -11.85 0.43
CA SER A 239 -2.76 -11.68 1.14
C SER A 239 -3.96 -11.80 0.19
N LYS A 240 -3.89 -11.22 -1.02
CA LYS A 240 -4.93 -11.40 -2.04
C LYS A 240 -5.09 -12.86 -2.46
N ALA A 241 -3.98 -13.57 -2.68
CA ALA A 241 -4.01 -14.98 -3.05
C ALA A 241 -4.66 -15.84 -1.94
N ILE A 242 -4.32 -15.60 -0.67
CA ILE A 242 -4.94 -16.25 0.50
C ILE A 242 -6.45 -16.04 0.50
N LEU A 243 -6.91 -14.79 0.39
CA LEU A 243 -8.34 -14.47 0.40
C LEU A 243 -9.11 -15.14 -0.75
N ILE A 244 -8.51 -15.20 -1.94
CA ILE A 244 -9.10 -15.91 -3.09
C ILE A 244 -9.16 -17.41 -2.81
N CYS A 245 -8.09 -18.04 -2.28
CA CYS A 245 -8.11 -19.45 -1.89
C CYS A 245 -9.24 -19.75 -0.88
N LEU A 246 -9.37 -18.94 0.17
CA LEU A 246 -10.41 -19.08 1.18
C LEU A 246 -11.82 -19.00 0.59
N SER A 247 -12.03 -18.14 -0.41
CA SER A 247 -13.34 -18.02 -1.08
C SER A 247 -13.74 -19.28 -1.84
N HIS A 248 -12.78 -20.13 -2.21
CA HIS A 248 -12.98 -21.37 -2.96
C HIS A 248 -13.06 -22.64 -2.09
N LEU A 249 -12.77 -22.54 -0.79
CA LEU A 249 -12.87 -23.67 0.14
C LEU A 249 -14.31 -24.09 0.37
N LYS A 250 -14.53 -25.41 0.45
CA LYS A 250 -15.81 -26.03 0.80
C LYS A 250 -15.79 -26.51 2.25
N GLU A 251 -16.97 -26.63 2.86
CA GLU A 251 -17.13 -27.07 4.25
C GLU A 251 -16.32 -28.31 4.69
N PRO A 252 -16.31 -29.44 3.94
CA PRO A 252 -15.53 -30.62 4.35
C PRO A 252 -14.01 -30.37 4.34
N GLU A 253 -13.53 -29.48 3.48
CA GLU A 253 -12.11 -29.16 3.41
C GLU A 253 -11.72 -28.25 4.56
N ILE A 254 -12.57 -27.28 4.89
CA ILE A 254 -12.39 -26.38 6.04
C ILE A 254 -12.23 -27.22 7.31
N GLU A 255 -13.11 -28.19 7.54
CA GLU A 255 -13.03 -29.04 8.73
C GLU A 255 -11.74 -29.88 8.76
N SER A 256 -11.28 -30.36 7.61
CA SER A 256 -10.05 -31.17 7.53
C SER A 256 -8.75 -30.40 7.86
N CYS A 257 -8.69 -29.10 7.58
CA CYS A 257 -7.48 -28.27 7.76
C CYS A 257 -7.64 -27.18 8.83
N ARG A 258 -8.76 -27.16 9.56
CA ARG A 258 -9.14 -26.12 10.52
C ARG A 258 -8.06 -25.80 11.55
N GLN A 259 -7.57 -26.81 12.27
CA GLN A 259 -6.61 -26.62 13.36
C GLN A 259 -5.26 -26.08 12.85
N GLU A 260 -4.81 -26.59 11.71
CA GLU A 260 -3.56 -26.18 11.07
C GLU A 260 -3.64 -24.72 10.59
N LEU A 261 -4.70 -24.37 9.86
CA LEU A 261 -4.93 -23.01 9.37
C LEU A 261 -5.02 -22.00 10.53
N LEU A 262 -5.71 -22.35 11.62
CA LEU A 262 -5.78 -21.49 12.81
C LEU A 262 -4.40 -21.30 13.46
N THR A 263 -3.60 -22.36 13.54
CA THR A 263 -2.26 -22.28 14.15
C THR A 263 -1.34 -21.37 13.34
N ILE A 264 -1.27 -21.58 12.02
CA ILE A 264 -0.43 -20.77 11.11
C ILE A 264 -0.94 -19.32 11.07
N MET A 265 -2.26 -19.12 11.04
CA MET A 265 -2.86 -17.79 11.07
C MET A 265 -2.49 -17.04 12.35
N MET A 266 -2.62 -17.64 13.54
CA MET A 266 -2.36 -16.93 14.80
C MET A 266 -0.91 -16.45 14.91
N GLU A 267 0.06 -17.30 14.52
CA GLU A 267 1.47 -16.91 14.50
C GLU A 267 1.74 -15.81 13.45
N GLY A 268 1.13 -15.93 12.27
CA GLY A 268 1.29 -14.92 11.22
C GLY A 268 0.66 -13.57 11.58
N VAL A 269 -0.52 -13.57 12.20
CA VAL A 269 -1.19 -12.33 12.65
C VAL A 269 -0.36 -11.60 13.68
N LYS A 270 0.26 -12.33 14.62
CA LYS A 270 1.20 -11.74 15.58
C LYS A 270 2.34 -11.03 14.86
N CYS A 271 3.03 -11.71 13.94
CA CYS A 271 4.11 -11.10 13.15
C CYS A 271 3.68 -9.85 12.37
N HIS A 272 2.47 -9.87 11.80
CA HIS A 272 1.92 -8.73 11.08
C HIS A 272 1.56 -7.56 12.00
N LEU A 273 0.99 -7.82 13.17
CA LEU A 273 0.61 -6.79 14.15
C LEU A 273 1.83 -6.13 14.80
N ASP A 274 2.92 -6.89 14.97
CA ASP A 274 4.21 -6.39 15.48
C ASP A 274 4.93 -5.48 14.47
N SER A 275 4.49 -5.43 13.21
CA SER A 275 5.09 -4.56 12.20
C SER A 275 4.90 -3.07 12.53
N SER A 276 5.96 -2.29 12.37
CA SER A 276 5.96 -0.82 12.47
C SER A 276 5.10 -0.15 11.39
N LEU A 277 4.90 -0.80 10.24
CA LEU A 277 4.17 -0.26 9.10
C LEU A 277 2.64 -0.46 9.23
N PRO A 278 1.82 0.62 9.27
CA PRO A 278 0.37 0.50 9.44
C PRO A 278 -0.32 -0.32 8.35
N GLN A 279 0.19 -0.27 7.12
CA GLN A 279 -0.34 -1.05 6.00
C GLN A 279 -0.20 -2.56 6.21
N ILE A 280 0.93 -3.00 6.78
CA ILE A 280 1.21 -4.41 7.05
C ILE A 280 0.33 -4.93 8.19
N ARG A 281 0.19 -4.14 9.27
CA ARG A 281 -0.73 -4.47 10.37
C ARG A 281 -2.17 -4.62 9.88
N ARG A 282 -2.62 -3.72 9.00
CA ARG A 282 -3.96 -3.79 8.40
C ARG A 282 -4.16 -5.04 7.56
N LEU A 283 -3.18 -5.42 6.72
CA LEU A 283 -3.24 -6.67 5.98
C LEU A 283 -3.34 -7.88 6.92
N GLY A 284 -2.54 -7.86 7.99
CA GLY A 284 -2.63 -8.77 9.14
C GLY A 284 -4.05 -8.98 9.62
N MET A 285 -4.67 -7.89 10.06
CA MET A 285 -6.05 -7.87 10.57
C MET A 285 -7.06 -8.39 9.54
N ILE A 286 -7.01 -7.92 8.30
CA ILE A 286 -7.98 -8.30 7.25
C ILE A 286 -7.92 -9.81 6.98
N VAL A 287 -6.72 -10.37 6.82
CA VAL A 287 -6.54 -11.80 6.56
C VAL A 287 -6.98 -12.62 7.78
N ALA A 288 -6.61 -12.19 9.00
CA ALA A 288 -7.02 -12.83 10.25
C ALA A 288 -8.54 -12.95 10.37
N GLU A 289 -9.26 -11.84 10.18
CA GLU A 289 -10.72 -11.80 10.27
C GLU A 289 -11.36 -12.67 9.20
N SER A 290 -10.82 -12.63 7.98
CA SER A 290 -11.35 -13.39 6.85
C SER A 290 -11.20 -14.90 7.08
N ILE A 291 -10.07 -15.34 7.61
CA ILE A 291 -9.84 -16.74 7.98
C ILE A 291 -10.72 -17.13 9.16
N SER A 292 -10.71 -16.34 10.24
CA SER A 292 -11.48 -16.61 11.45
C SER A 292 -12.99 -16.69 11.15
N SER A 293 -13.52 -15.79 10.33
CA SER A 293 -14.94 -15.79 9.93
C SER A 293 -15.32 -16.95 9.02
N LYS A 294 -14.38 -17.43 8.19
CA LYS A 294 -14.61 -18.56 7.29
C LYS A 294 -14.49 -19.92 7.97
N ILE A 295 -13.63 -20.03 8.99
CA ILE A 295 -13.32 -21.29 9.70
C ILE A 295 -14.18 -21.47 10.97
N ASN A 296 -14.53 -20.39 11.67
CA ASN A 296 -15.33 -20.43 12.90
C ASN A 296 -16.70 -19.79 12.65
N THR A 297 -17.64 -20.56 12.08
CA THR A 297 -19.04 -20.11 11.91
C THR A 297 -19.80 -19.98 13.23
N ASP A 298 -19.50 -20.85 14.21
CA ASP A 298 -20.21 -20.93 15.50
C ASP A 298 -19.38 -20.47 16.71
N GLY A 299 -18.12 -20.04 16.51
CA GLY A 299 -17.19 -19.65 17.57
C GLY A 299 -16.90 -18.13 17.63
N PRO A 300 -16.11 -17.65 18.61
CA PRO A 300 -15.68 -16.26 18.64
C PRO A 300 -14.80 -15.96 17.41
N VAL A 301 -15.27 -15.04 16.58
CA VAL A 301 -14.56 -14.53 15.40
C VAL A 301 -13.69 -13.35 15.80
N LEU A 302 -12.44 -13.30 15.31
CA LEU A 302 -11.59 -12.11 15.46
C LEU A 302 -12.28 -10.90 14.82
N LYS A 303 -12.41 -9.81 15.57
CA LYS A 303 -13.02 -8.56 15.11
C LYS A 303 -12.09 -7.39 15.43
N PHE A 304 -11.44 -6.88 14.40
CA PHE A 304 -10.83 -5.57 14.34
C PHE A 304 -11.81 -4.60 13.64
N GLN A 305 -11.42 -3.33 13.45
CA GLN A 305 -12.35 -2.25 13.06
C GLN A 305 -13.08 -2.51 11.71
N LYS A 306 -14.41 -2.71 11.78
CA LYS A 306 -15.30 -3.25 10.72
C LYS A 306 -15.28 -2.59 9.32
N LYS A 307 -14.91 -1.31 9.17
CA LYS A 307 -15.12 -0.58 7.89
C LYS A 307 -14.11 -0.95 6.79
N VAL A 308 -12.90 -1.39 7.15
CA VAL A 308 -11.80 -1.60 6.21
C VAL A 308 -11.82 -3.00 5.59
N SER A 309 -12.16 -4.02 6.37
CA SER A 309 -12.08 -5.42 5.96
C SER A 309 -13.11 -5.83 4.91
N ILE A 310 -14.34 -5.32 5.02
CA ILE A 310 -15.46 -5.71 4.14
C ILE A 310 -15.20 -5.27 2.68
N VAL A 311 -14.77 -4.01 2.48
CA VAL A 311 -14.55 -3.45 1.14
C VAL A 311 -13.40 -4.15 0.43
N PHE A 312 -12.30 -4.41 1.13
CA PHE A 312 -11.13 -5.09 0.57
C PHE A 312 -11.44 -6.53 0.16
N VAL A 313 -12.13 -7.29 1.03
CA VAL A 313 -12.54 -8.67 0.74
C VAL A 313 -13.51 -8.71 -0.43
N GLN A 314 -14.48 -7.80 -0.49
CA GLN A 314 -15.47 -7.74 -1.58
C GLN A 314 -14.82 -7.41 -2.94
N LEU A 315 -13.79 -6.56 -2.96
CA LEU A 315 -13.01 -6.25 -4.16
C LEU A 315 -12.11 -7.38 -4.65
N VAL A 316 -11.61 -8.21 -3.73
CA VAL A 316 -10.74 -9.34 -4.06
C VAL A 316 -11.56 -10.57 -4.50
N VAL A 317 -12.79 -10.72 -4.00
CA VAL A 317 -13.62 -11.93 -4.23
C VAL A 317 -14.66 -11.75 -5.34
N VAL A 318 -15.17 -10.53 -5.60
CA VAL A 318 -16.20 -10.30 -6.63
C VAL A 318 -15.58 -10.16 -8.03
N LYS A 319 -16.09 -10.94 -8.99
CA LYS A 319 -15.66 -10.94 -10.42
C LYS A 319 -16.16 -9.74 -11.24
N ASP A 320 -17.20 -9.05 -10.77
CA ASP A 320 -17.88 -7.98 -11.51
C ASP A 320 -17.78 -6.65 -10.77
N VAL A 321 -16.83 -5.81 -11.19
CA VAL A 321 -16.67 -4.49 -10.62
C VAL A 321 -16.30 -3.49 -11.72
N SER A 322 -17.26 -2.62 -12.06
CA SER A 322 -17.09 -1.56 -13.04
C SER A 322 -15.94 -0.61 -12.68
N SER A 323 -15.40 0.06 -13.70
CA SER A 323 -14.31 1.04 -13.65
C SER A 323 -14.46 2.16 -12.59
N HIS A 324 -15.67 2.41 -12.08
CA HIS A 324 -15.95 3.38 -11.01
C HIS A 324 -15.44 2.98 -9.62
N LEU A 325 -15.30 1.68 -9.34
CA LEU A 325 -14.81 1.19 -8.06
C LEU A 325 -13.27 1.24 -7.98
N PHE A 326 -12.55 1.19 -9.10
CA PHE A 326 -11.11 1.39 -9.12
C PHE A 326 -10.71 2.83 -8.77
N SER A 327 -11.48 3.82 -9.23
CA SER A 327 -11.33 5.22 -8.77
C SER A 327 -11.71 5.40 -7.31
N PHE A 328 -12.70 4.63 -6.83
CA PHE A 328 -13.13 4.66 -5.43
C PHE A 328 -12.08 4.04 -4.51
N ILE A 329 -11.41 2.95 -4.92
CA ILE A 329 -10.28 2.32 -4.23
C ILE A 329 -9.10 3.27 -4.16
N HIS A 330 -8.76 3.93 -5.26
CA HIS A 330 -7.67 4.90 -5.25
C HIS A 330 -8.01 6.02 -4.27
N SER A 331 -9.21 6.61 -4.34
CA SER A 331 -9.68 7.65 -3.40
C SER A 331 -9.85 7.17 -1.95
N PHE A 332 -10.13 5.88 -1.72
CA PHE A 332 -10.36 5.32 -0.40
C PHE A 332 -9.04 4.95 0.27
N ILE A 333 -8.08 4.39 -0.48
CA ILE A 333 -6.69 4.24 -0.05
C ILE A 333 -6.06 5.63 0.20
N GLU A 334 -6.45 6.66 -0.56
CA GLU A 334 -6.12 8.05 -0.21
C GLU A 334 -6.80 8.53 1.07
N SER A 335 -8.08 8.21 1.28
CA SER A 335 -8.82 8.64 2.48
C SER A 335 -8.31 7.97 3.76
N LEU A 336 -7.79 6.75 3.65
CA LEU A 336 -7.14 6.01 4.74
C LEU A 336 -5.72 6.54 5.05
N ARG A 337 -5.23 7.49 4.25
CA ARG A 337 -4.05 8.28 4.56
C ARG A 337 -4.39 9.60 5.28
N LEU A 338 -5.67 9.90 5.54
CA LEU A 338 -6.07 11.09 6.29
C LEU A 338 -7.19 10.79 7.29
N GLU A 339 -6.83 10.34 8.50
CA GLU A 339 -7.77 10.46 9.63
C GLU A 339 -7.61 11.84 10.28
N LYS A 340 -8.35 12.82 9.74
CA LYS A 340 -8.97 13.88 10.55
C LYS A 340 -10.39 14.18 10.07
N THR A 341 -11.32 13.96 11.00
CA THR A 341 -12.65 14.59 11.16
C THR A 341 -13.61 14.55 9.97
N SER A 342 -14.59 13.65 10.04
CA SER A 342 -15.83 13.74 9.29
C SER A 342 -16.61 15.01 9.66
N LYS A 343 -16.76 15.94 8.71
CA LYS A 343 -17.84 16.93 8.76
C LYS A 343 -19.09 16.29 8.16
N ILE A 344 -20.11 16.13 9.01
CA ILE A 344 -21.47 15.81 8.57
C ILE A 344 -22.03 17.07 7.89
N GLN A 345 -22.27 16.98 6.58
CA GLN A 345 -23.21 17.85 5.90
C GLN A 345 -24.60 17.26 6.08
N SER A 346 -25.45 17.90 6.89
CA SER A 346 -26.89 17.66 6.87
C SER A 346 -27.45 18.23 5.58
N ASN A 347 -27.82 17.35 4.65
CA ASN A 347 -28.52 17.73 3.44
C ASN A 347 -30.03 17.58 3.71
N HIS A 348 -30.65 18.65 4.22
CA HIS A 348 -32.10 18.79 4.16
C HIS A 348 -32.46 19.67 2.97
N GLN A 349 -33.15 19.10 1.99
CA GLN A 349 -34.02 19.88 1.11
C GLN A 349 -35.47 19.37 1.21
N PRO A 350 -36.45 20.26 1.00
CA PRO A 350 -37.78 20.15 1.57
C PRO A 350 -38.85 19.80 0.51
N ARG A 351 -39.98 19.23 0.96
CA ARG A 351 -41.31 19.36 0.33
C ARG A 351 -42.37 18.82 1.31
N SER A 352 -43.18 19.72 1.91
CA SER A 352 -44.60 19.98 1.59
C SER A 352 -45.50 18.77 1.92
N THR A 353 -46.55 18.84 2.75
CA THR A 353 -47.72 19.74 2.66
C THR A 353 -48.58 19.62 3.95
N MET A 354 -49.25 20.70 4.38
CA MET A 354 -50.25 20.83 5.47
C MET A 354 -51.66 20.35 5.00
N PRO A 355 -52.78 20.46 5.78
CA PRO A 355 -53.08 20.16 7.20
C PRO A 355 -54.43 19.39 7.41
N SER A 356 -54.68 18.78 8.58
CA SER A 356 -56.06 18.56 9.10
C SER A 356 -56.12 18.18 10.59
N LYS A 357 -56.90 18.95 11.37
CA LYS A 357 -57.47 18.67 12.73
C LYS A 357 -58.87 17.99 12.57
N PRO A 358 -59.63 17.54 13.61
CA PRO A 358 -59.37 17.34 15.07
C PRO A 358 -59.95 16.03 15.73
N CYS A 359 -59.57 15.80 17.02
CA CYS A 359 -60.34 15.22 18.17
C CYS A 359 -60.62 13.68 18.30
N PRO A 360 -60.92 13.15 19.52
CA PRO A 360 -60.07 12.97 20.72
C PRO A 360 -60.22 11.54 21.36
N GLU A 361 -59.68 11.35 22.59
CA GLU A 361 -59.90 10.22 23.54
C GLU A 361 -58.92 9.03 23.46
N VAL A 362 -58.06 8.86 24.46
CA VAL A 362 -58.22 7.90 25.58
C VAL A 362 -57.02 8.08 26.54
N ASP A 363 -57.33 8.18 27.83
CA ASP A 363 -56.41 8.18 28.98
C ASP A 363 -55.35 7.08 28.90
N ASP A 364 -54.08 7.47 29.00
CA ASP A 364 -53.10 6.67 29.72
C ASP A 364 -52.29 7.61 30.60
N ASP A 365 -52.67 7.62 31.88
CA ASP A 365 -52.05 8.33 32.97
C ASP A 365 -50.60 7.87 33.15
N LEU A 366 -49.66 8.52 32.46
CA LEU A 366 -48.27 8.81 32.87
C LEU A 366 -47.58 9.59 31.73
N ILE A 367 -47.83 10.90 31.65
CA ILE A 367 -47.03 11.80 30.80
C ILE A 367 -45.65 11.94 31.46
N PRO A 368 -44.53 11.59 30.80
CA PRO A 368 -43.21 11.91 31.30
C PRO A 368 -43.15 13.41 31.58
N TYR A 369 -42.71 13.80 32.78
CA TYR A 369 -42.56 15.22 33.13
C TYR A 369 -41.79 15.95 32.02
N ASP A 370 -42.36 17.06 31.56
CA ASP A 370 -41.76 17.90 30.52
C ASP A 370 -40.53 18.61 31.09
N MET A 371 -39.35 17.98 30.94
CA MET A 371 -38.05 18.57 31.29
C MET A 371 -37.56 19.58 30.24
N SER A 372 -38.40 20.07 29.32
CA SER A 372 -38.00 21.08 28.33
C SER A 372 -37.67 22.45 28.94
N GLU A 373 -38.14 22.72 30.17
CA GLU A 373 -37.75 23.90 30.96
C GLU A 373 -36.57 23.65 31.92
N ASP A 374 -36.12 22.40 32.07
CA ASP A 374 -34.89 22.08 32.82
C ASP A 374 -33.67 22.53 32.01
N LYS A 375 -33.17 23.72 32.33
CA LYS A 375 -31.85 24.15 31.87
C LYS A 375 -30.80 23.28 32.56
N GLU A 376 -30.14 22.41 31.80
CA GLU A 376 -28.85 21.87 32.20
C GLU A 376 -27.97 23.02 32.70
N LEU A 377 -27.64 23.00 33.99
CA LEU A 377 -26.75 23.98 34.60
C LEU A 377 -25.40 23.84 33.90
N LYS A 378 -25.11 24.69 32.92
CA LYS A 378 -23.80 24.72 32.26
C LYS A 378 -22.74 24.96 33.32
N THR A 379 -22.02 23.91 33.68
CA THR A 379 -20.94 23.96 34.67
C THR A 379 -19.92 24.98 34.20
N LYS A 380 -19.69 26.02 35.02
CA LYS A 380 -18.79 27.12 34.66
C LYS A 380 -17.36 26.57 34.62
N ALA A 381 -16.71 26.73 33.47
CA ALA A 381 -15.30 26.37 33.32
C ALA A 381 -14.42 27.23 34.24
N PRO A 382 -13.33 26.67 34.81
CA PRO A 382 -12.40 27.43 35.64
C PRO A 382 -11.78 28.62 34.91
N VAL A 383 -11.50 29.69 35.66
CA VAL A 383 -10.89 30.93 35.14
C VAL A 383 -9.39 31.00 35.44
N TYR A 384 -8.91 30.23 36.42
CA TYR A 384 -7.52 30.24 36.85
C TYR A 384 -6.82 28.91 36.55
N ILE A 385 -5.55 28.97 36.15
CA ILE A 385 -4.76 27.78 35.80
C ILE A 385 -4.53 26.89 37.03
N ARG A 386 -4.34 27.49 38.22
CA ARG A 386 -4.21 26.74 39.48
C ARG A 386 -5.48 25.97 39.82
N GLU A 387 -6.65 26.57 39.58
CA GLU A 387 -7.93 25.86 39.75
C GLU A 387 -8.05 24.70 38.74
N CYS A 388 -7.56 24.86 37.50
CA CYS A 388 -7.51 23.74 36.56
C CYS A 388 -6.63 22.59 37.07
N ILE A 389 -5.46 22.88 37.66
CA ILE A 389 -4.56 21.87 38.24
C ILE A 389 -5.25 21.08 39.35
N GLU A 390 -5.92 21.79 40.27
CA GLU A 390 -6.71 21.18 41.34
C GLU A 390 -7.82 20.30 40.77
N VAL A 391 -8.63 20.82 39.84
CA VAL A 391 -9.75 20.07 39.26
C VAL A 391 -9.26 18.81 38.52
N LEU A 392 -8.18 18.90 37.75
CA LEU A 392 -7.65 17.76 37.00
C LEU A 392 -7.08 16.66 37.91
N THR A 393 -6.59 17.02 39.09
CA THR A 393 -5.92 16.10 40.02
C THR A 393 -6.88 15.50 41.06
N SER A 394 -7.78 16.30 41.62
CA SER A 394 -8.57 15.92 42.80
C SER A 394 -10.11 16.03 42.64
N SER A 395 -10.63 16.51 41.51
CA SER A 395 -12.09 16.62 41.33
C SER A 395 -12.76 15.27 41.11
N GLU A 396 -13.80 15.01 41.92
CA GLU A 396 -14.81 13.96 41.71
C GLU A 396 -15.96 14.45 40.82
N ASP A 397 -16.12 15.77 40.67
CA ASP A 397 -17.11 16.38 39.76
C ASP A 397 -16.66 16.21 38.31
N VAL A 398 -17.39 15.32 37.61
CA VAL A 398 -17.17 14.93 36.21
C VAL A 398 -17.44 16.09 35.25
N ASP A 399 -18.52 16.84 35.46
CA ASP A 399 -18.93 17.93 34.55
C ASP A 399 -17.94 19.09 34.64
N LYS A 400 -17.45 19.38 35.85
CA LYS A 400 -16.39 20.38 36.06
C LYS A 400 -15.07 19.93 35.44
N TRP A 401 -14.73 18.64 35.54
CA TRP A 401 -13.52 18.08 34.91
C TRP A 401 -13.58 18.17 33.38
N GLU A 402 -14.70 17.79 32.77
CA GLU A 402 -14.90 17.88 31.32
C GLU A 402 -14.84 19.32 30.81
N ALA A 403 -15.52 20.25 31.50
CA ALA A 403 -15.47 21.67 31.19
C ALA A 403 -14.03 22.21 31.27
N THR A 404 -13.24 21.73 32.22
CA THR A 404 -11.83 22.11 32.40
C THR A 404 -10.96 21.64 31.23
N VAL A 405 -11.05 20.36 30.84
CA VAL A 405 -10.28 19.81 29.72
C VAL A 405 -10.60 20.54 28.42
N LYS A 406 -11.87 20.89 28.17
CA LYS A 406 -12.30 21.64 26.98
C LYS A 406 -11.78 23.09 26.98
N ALA A 407 -11.70 23.74 28.14
CA ALA A 407 -11.30 25.15 28.25
C ALA A 407 -9.79 25.36 28.34
N LEU A 408 -9.02 24.36 28.79
CA LEU A 408 -7.62 24.49 29.20
C LEU A 408 -6.70 25.08 28.13
N GLU A 409 -6.79 24.60 26.88
CA GLU A 409 -6.01 25.11 25.76
C GLU A 409 -6.17 26.63 25.60
N SER A 410 -7.42 27.11 25.66
CA SER A 410 -7.72 28.53 25.50
C SER A 410 -7.25 29.36 26.69
N LEU A 411 -7.28 28.79 27.90
CA LEU A 411 -6.90 29.47 29.12
C LEU A 411 -5.39 29.67 29.21
N VAL A 412 -4.63 28.62 28.88
CA VAL A 412 -3.17 28.64 28.83
C VAL A 412 -2.66 29.74 27.88
N ARG A 413 -3.27 29.84 26.68
CA ARG A 413 -2.87 30.86 25.70
C ARG A 413 -3.25 32.28 26.10
N LYS A 414 -4.33 32.47 26.86
CA LYS A 414 -4.77 33.79 27.33
C LYS A 414 -3.94 34.32 28.49
N ASN A 415 -3.40 33.44 29.33
CA ASN A 415 -2.73 33.81 30.58
C ASN A 415 -1.26 33.31 30.63
N PRO A 416 -0.38 33.77 29.71
CA PRO A 416 0.96 33.19 29.57
C PRO A 416 1.85 33.39 30.81
N ALA A 417 1.71 34.50 31.54
CA ALA A 417 2.47 34.75 32.76
C ALA A 417 2.13 33.74 33.87
N ALA A 418 0.83 33.52 34.13
CA ALA A 418 0.36 32.54 35.10
C ALA A 418 0.72 31.10 34.69
N THR A 419 0.68 30.79 33.39
CA THR A 419 1.10 29.47 32.88
C THR A 419 2.56 29.18 33.21
N ARG A 420 3.47 30.16 33.05
CA ARG A 420 4.91 29.97 33.28
C ARG A 420 5.25 29.60 34.72
N GLU A 421 4.45 30.02 35.69
CA GLU A 421 4.67 29.66 37.10
C GLU A 421 4.43 28.18 37.39
N VAL A 422 3.58 27.52 36.60
CA VAL A 422 3.12 26.14 36.83
C VAL A 422 3.25 25.26 35.58
N SER A 423 4.09 25.66 34.62
CA SER A 423 4.18 25.06 33.29
C SER A 423 4.59 23.59 33.34
N VAL A 424 5.62 23.27 34.13
CA VAL A 424 6.16 21.91 34.31
C VAL A 424 5.16 21.02 35.05
N GLU A 425 4.52 21.54 36.09
CA GLU A 425 3.49 20.81 36.84
C GLU A 425 2.28 20.48 35.95
N LEU A 426 1.80 21.46 35.19
CA LEU A 426 0.69 21.27 34.26
C LEU A 426 1.06 20.29 33.13
N ALA A 427 2.29 20.35 32.61
CA ALA A 427 2.78 19.39 31.62
C ALA A 427 2.85 17.97 32.17
N LYS A 428 3.28 17.80 33.43
CA LYS A 428 3.28 16.51 34.13
C LYS A 428 1.87 15.96 34.29
N ILE A 429 0.91 16.78 34.73
CA ILE A 429 -0.49 16.36 34.88
C ILE A 429 -1.05 15.93 33.52
N LEU A 430 -0.86 16.74 32.47
CA LEU A 430 -1.36 16.43 31.13
C LEU A 430 -0.77 15.16 30.53
N LEU A 431 0.50 14.85 30.82
CA LEU A 431 1.14 13.62 30.34
C LEU A 431 0.59 12.34 31.01
N HIS A 432 0.08 12.46 32.24
CA HIS A 432 -0.50 11.35 33.01
C HIS A 432 -2.03 11.38 33.03
N LEU A 433 -2.65 12.35 32.34
CA LEU A 433 -4.09 12.53 32.38
C LEU A 433 -4.78 11.41 31.60
N GLU A 434 -5.47 10.55 32.32
CA GLU A 434 -6.32 9.50 31.77
C GLU A 434 -7.76 9.98 31.60
N GLU A 435 -8.47 9.35 30.66
CA GLU A 435 -9.85 9.69 30.36
C GLU A 435 -10.76 9.13 31.47
N LYS A 436 -11.35 10.02 32.28
CA LYS A 436 -12.31 9.64 33.33
C LYS A 436 -13.71 9.37 32.75
N THR A 437 -14.08 10.06 31.68
CA THR A 437 -15.37 9.98 31.00
C THR A 437 -15.22 10.03 29.49
N CYS A 438 -16.16 9.44 28.75
CA CYS A 438 -16.13 9.33 27.29
C CYS A 438 -16.33 10.70 26.62
N ILE A 439 -15.27 11.52 26.58
CA ILE A 439 -15.28 12.85 25.97
C ILE A 439 -14.86 12.72 24.52
N GLU A 440 -15.71 13.21 23.61
CA GLU A 440 -15.38 13.21 22.19
C GLU A 440 -14.08 14.00 21.92
N GLY A 441 -13.06 13.30 21.42
CA GLY A 441 -11.78 13.90 21.07
C GLY A 441 -10.87 14.24 22.25
N PHE A 442 -11.02 13.58 23.40
CA PHE A 442 -10.19 13.77 24.60
C PHE A 442 -8.69 13.81 24.31
N VAL A 443 -8.15 12.81 23.60
CA VAL A 443 -6.72 12.73 23.24
C VAL A 443 -6.25 13.99 22.51
N GLY A 444 -7.08 14.50 21.58
CA GLY A 444 -6.79 15.72 20.84
C GLY A 444 -6.85 16.97 21.70
N LEU A 445 -7.78 17.05 22.66
CA LEU A 445 -7.87 18.16 23.62
C LEU A 445 -6.64 18.20 24.53
N ARG A 446 -6.28 17.04 25.11
CA ARG A 446 -5.09 16.86 25.96
C ARG A 446 -3.82 17.27 25.21
N GLN A 447 -3.63 16.75 24.00
CA GLN A 447 -2.46 17.07 23.17
C GLN A 447 -2.37 18.57 22.86
N ARG A 448 -3.48 19.22 22.45
CA ARG A 448 -3.47 20.66 22.15
C ARG A 448 -3.20 21.51 23.39
N ALA A 449 -3.73 21.13 24.56
CA ALA A 449 -3.40 21.79 25.81
C ALA A 449 -1.91 21.64 26.14
N GLN A 450 -1.34 20.44 25.97
CA GLN A 450 0.07 20.18 26.24
C GLN A 450 1.00 20.96 25.29
N VAL A 451 0.63 21.07 24.01
CA VAL A 451 1.30 21.94 23.02
C VAL A 451 1.20 23.41 23.41
N ALA A 452 0.03 23.88 23.87
CA ALA A 452 -0.14 25.26 24.34
C ALA A 452 0.75 25.58 25.55
N VAL A 453 0.93 24.64 26.48
CA VAL A 453 1.84 24.79 27.63
C VAL A 453 3.29 24.85 27.17
N LEU A 454 3.72 23.92 26.31
CA LEU A 454 5.08 23.88 25.78
C LEU A 454 5.44 25.11 24.94
N THR A 455 4.50 25.65 24.15
CA THR A 455 4.75 26.88 23.37
C THR A 455 4.81 28.14 24.23
N THR A 456 4.18 28.13 25.42
CA THR A 456 4.19 29.27 26.36
C THR A 456 5.47 29.34 27.20
N ASP A 457 6.04 28.19 27.55
CA ASP A 457 7.28 28.06 28.32
C ASP A 457 8.18 26.92 27.77
N PRO A 458 8.85 27.15 26.62
CA PRO A 458 9.46 26.07 25.84
C PRO A 458 10.66 25.41 26.50
N ILE A 459 11.50 26.15 27.21
CA ILE A 459 12.76 25.60 27.74
C ILE A 459 12.51 24.64 28.92
N PRO A 460 11.78 25.03 29.99
CA PRO A 460 11.55 24.15 31.14
C PRO A 460 10.71 22.92 30.76
N VAL A 461 9.67 23.12 29.95
CA VAL A 461 8.76 22.04 29.55
C VAL A 461 9.43 21.08 28.57
N ALA A 462 10.23 21.54 27.60
CA ALA A 462 10.98 20.65 26.72
C ALA A 462 12.02 19.82 27.49
N LYS A 463 12.73 20.43 28.45
CA LYS A 463 13.67 19.72 29.32
C LYS A 463 12.99 18.61 30.13
N TYR A 464 11.81 18.88 30.68
CA TYR A 464 11.00 17.88 31.37
C TYR A 464 10.56 16.75 30.41
N LEU A 465 9.91 17.07 29.29
CA LEU A 465 9.40 16.04 28.38
C LEU A 465 10.53 15.16 27.80
N THR A 466 11.67 15.74 27.46
CA THR A 466 12.83 14.99 26.95
C THR A 466 13.54 14.17 28.03
N SER A 467 13.46 14.56 29.32
CA SER A 467 13.91 13.68 30.41
C SER A 467 12.97 12.50 30.59
N GLU A 468 11.66 12.75 30.59
CA GLU A 468 10.64 11.72 30.81
C GLU A 468 10.58 10.68 29.68
N PHE A 469 10.94 11.05 28.45
CA PHE A 469 11.07 10.09 27.35
C PHE A 469 11.99 8.91 27.69
N TYR A 470 13.09 9.17 28.40
CA TYR A 470 14.08 8.17 28.84
C TYR A 470 13.86 7.68 30.28
N SER A 471 12.77 8.05 30.94
CA SER A 471 12.45 7.57 32.30
C SER A 471 11.84 6.17 32.26
N LEU A 472 12.03 5.39 33.35
CA LEU A 472 11.58 3.99 33.43
C LEU A 472 10.05 3.83 33.45
N ASN A 473 9.35 4.71 34.16
CA ASN A 473 7.94 4.51 34.55
C ASN A 473 6.93 5.09 33.55
N TYR A 474 7.17 4.94 32.25
CA TYR A 474 6.27 5.41 31.19
C TYR A 474 5.88 4.30 30.23
N SER A 475 4.66 4.38 29.69
CA SER A 475 4.20 3.52 28.61
C SER A 475 4.77 3.96 27.25
N LEU A 476 4.84 3.05 26.29
CA LEU A 476 5.23 3.39 24.91
C LEU A 476 4.30 4.45 24.30
N ARG A 477 3.00 4.43 24.63
CA ARG A 477 2.04 5.44 24.18
C ARG A 477 2.40 6.84 24.70
N GLN A 478 2.73 6.98 25.98
CA GLN A 478 3.14 8.27 26.53
C GLN A 478 4.44 8.77 25.90
N ARG A 479 5.39 7.88 25.60
CA ARG A 479 6.62 8.26 24.87
C ARG A 479 6.32 8.75 23.45
N MET A 480 5.36 8.15 22.76
CA MET A 480 4.87 8.65 21.46
C MET A 480 4.22 10.03 21.62
N ASP A 481 3.37 10.21 22.62
CA ASP A 481 2.71 11.49 22.91
C ASP A 481 3.73 12.61 23.18
N ILE A 482 4.81 12.31 23.92
CA ILE A 482 5.93 13.23 24.16
C ILE A 482 6.54 13.70 22.82
N LEU A 483 6.88 12.77 21.94
CA LEU A 483 7.49 13.08 20.64
C LEU A 483 6.53 13.90 19.76
N ASP A 484 5.24 13.54 19.73
CA ASP A 484 4.21 14.25 19.00
C ASP A 484 4.07 15.71 19.48
N VAL A 485 4.00 15.91 20.80
CA VAL A 485 3.87 17.25 21.40
C VAL A 485 5.09 18.12 21.12
N LEU A 486 6.30 17.55 21.21
CA LEU A 486 7.54 18.27 20.90
C LEU A 486 7.56 18.75 19.45
N VAL A 487 7.16 17.91 18.49
CA VAL A 487 7.10 18.29 17.08
C VAL A 487 6.02 19.34 16.83
N LEU A 488 4.81 19.15 17.35
CA LEU A 488 3.70 20.09 17.14
C LEU A 488 4.01 21.48 17.72
N ALA A 489 4.66 21.54 18.88
CA ALA A 489 5.10 22.80 19.46
C ALA A 489 6.22 23.44 18.65
N ALA A 490 7.23 22.67 18.22
CA ALA A 490 8.29 23.18 17.35
C ALA A 490 7.73 23.74 16.04
N GLN A 491 6.71 23.10 15.46
CA GLN A 491 5.99 23.61 14.29
C GLN A 491 5.29 24.93 14.60
N GLU A 492 4.54 25.02 15.70
CA GLU A 492 3.85 26.27 16.11
C GLU A 492 4.82 27.43 16.35
N LEU A 493 6.04 27.15 16.83
CA LEU A 493 7.10 28.13 17.08
C LEU A 493 7.90 28.50 15.81
N SER A 494 7.98 27.59 14.83
CA SER A 494 8.72 27.78 13.58
C SER A 494 7.94 28.60 12.54
N TYR A 495 6.60 28.45 12.51
CA TYR A 495 5.74 29.15 11.54
C TYR A 495 5.27 30.52 12.03
N PRO A 496 5.24 31.54 11.15
CA PRO A 496 4.68 32.84 11.49
C PRO A 496 3.18 32.71 11.82
N LYS A 497 2.77 33.19 13.00
CA LYS A 497 1.37 33.22 13.46
C LYS A 497 0.55 34.18 12.58
N SER A 498 -0.18 33.64 11.59
CA SER A 498 -1.15 34.42 10.81
C SER A 498 -2.35 34.79 11.70
N HIS A 499 -2.35 35.99 12.26
CA HIS A 499 -3.54 36.55 12.87
C HIS A 499 -4.53 36.96 11.76
N GLY A 500 -5.44 36.06 11.39
CA GLY A 500 -6.51 36.36 10.46
C GLY A 500 -7.39 35.17 10.15
N LYS A 501 -8.70 35.27 10.45
CA LYS A 501 -9.72 34.35 9.95
C LYS A 501 -9.81 34.48 8.43
N THR A 502 -9.05 33.70 7.68
CA THR A 502 -9.24 33.54 6.22
C THR A 502 -9.16 32.08 5.82
N LYS A 503 -10.17 31.67 5.06
CA LYS A 503 -10.38 30.31 4.54
C LYS A 503 -9.25 29.94 3.54
N HIS A 504 -8.67 28.75 3.73
CA HIS A 504 -7.84 27.91 2.85
C HIS A 504 -7.05 28.52 1.66
N SER A 505 -5.73 28.28 1.64
CA SER A 505 -4.99 27.87 0.43
C SER A 505 -3.74 27.07 0.81
N GLY A 506 -3.44 26.02 0.03
CA GLY A 506 -2.43 25.01 0.35
C GLY A 506 -0.99 25.47 0.13
N THR A 507 -0.20 25.38 1.19
CA THR A 507 1.25 25.32 1.17
C THR A 507 1.62 24.07 1.97
N GLN A 508 2.46 23.18 1.41
CA GLN A 508 2.84 21.92 2.07
C GLN A 508 3.51 22.24 3.41
N LYS A 509 2.85 21.83 4.50
CA LYS A 509 3.42 21.83 5.84
C LYS A 509 4.34 20.60 5.94
N PRO A 510 5.56 20.71 6.49
CA PRO A 510 6.40 19.58 6.87
C PRO A 510 5.74 18.96 8.09
N CYS A 511 4.85 18.01 7.82
CA CYS A 511 4.30 17.14 8.84
C CYS A 511 5.26 15.95 8.96
N VAL A 512 5.42 15.45 10.19
CA VAL A 512 5.79 14.03 10.40
C VAL A 512 4.97 13.19 9.41
N GLN A 513 5.55 12.16 8.81
CA GLN A 513 4.79 11.17 8.03
C GLN A 513 3.77 10.43 8.93
N LEU A 514 2.71 11.11 9.34
CA LEU A 514 1.41 10.50 9.53
C LEU A 514 0.83 10.38 8.14
N LEU A 515 0.98 9.17 7.58
CA LEU A 515 0.28 8.69 6.39
C LEU A 515 0.59 9.47 5.09
N PRO A 516 1.02 8.82 3.99
CA PRO A 516 1.31 9.57 2.78
C PRO A 516 0.02 10.14 2.18
N GLU A 517 -0.26 11.44 2.27
CA GLU A 517 -1.33 12.05 1.46
C GLU A 517 -1.09 11.74 -0.01
N SER A 518 -1.93 10.88 -0.54
CA SER A 518 -2.01 10.59 -1.95
C SER A 518 -2.61 11.82 -2.66
N ASN A 519 -2.11 12.15 -3.85
CA ASN A 519 -2.40 13.39 -4.57
C ASN A 519 -3.69 13.40 -5.43
N SER A 520 -4.69 12.52 -5.22
CA SER A 520 -5.88 12.41 -6.10
C SER A 520 -7.03 13.36 -5.74
N SER A 521 -7.06 13.96 -4.55
CA SER A 521 -8.12 14.95 -4.22
C SER A 521 -7.99 16.29 -4.99
N LYS A 522 -6.94 16.47 -5.80
CA LYS A 522 -6.70 17.68 -6.61
C LYS A 522 -6.97 17.51 -8.12
N ASP A 523 -7.42 16.34 -8.59
CA ASP A 523 -7.55 16.09 -10.04
C ASP A 523 -8.66 16.92 -10.69
N TRP A 524 -9.83 17.04 -10.09
CA TRP A 524 -10.88 17.89 -10.67
C TRP A 524 -10.49 19.38 -10.66
N ARG A 525 -9.77 19.85 -9.62
CA ARG A 525 -9.28 21.24 -9.55
C ARG A 525 -8.23 21.51 -10.60
N ARG A 526 -7.31 20.58 -10.86
CA ARG A 526 -6.34 20.68 -11.95
C ARG A 526 -7.01 20.70 -13.33
N ILE A 527 -7.99 19.83 -13.56
CA ILE A 527 -8.75 19.79 -14.82
C ILE A 527 -9.57 21.08 -15.01
N VAL A 528 -10.15 21.62 -13.94
CA VAL A 528 -10.87 22.90 -13.96
C VAL A 528 -9.91 24.07 -14.15
N ASP A 529 -8.76 24.09 -13.48
CA ASP A 529 -7.72 25.12 -13.62
C ASP A 529 -7.09 25.09 -15.02
N GLU A 530 -6.92 23.92 -15.63
CA GLU A 530 -6.48 23.77 -17.03
C GLU A 530 -7.55 24.24 -18.02
N ARG A 531 -8.84 23.97 -17.76
CA ARG A 531 -9.95 24.55 -18.54
C ARG A 531 -10.03 26.07 -18.40
N ILE A 532 -9.81 26.60 -17.21
CA ILE A 532 -9.81 28.04 -16.97
C ILE A 532 -8.58 28.67 -17.64
N LYS A 533 -7.39 28.05 -17.53
CA LYS A 533 -6.17 28.53 -18.22
C LYS A 533 -6.28 28.49 -19.74
N SER A 534 -6.86 27.43 -20.32
CA SER A 534 -7.04 27.32 -21.77
C SER A 534 -8.09 28.27 -22.35
N LYS A 535 -9.05 28.74 -21.53
CA LYS A 535 -10.10 29.68 -21.95
C LYS A 535 -9.85 31.14 -21.55
N THR A 536 -8.81 31.44 -20.78
CA THR A 536 -8.53 32.81 -20.30
C THR A 536 -7.33 33.40 -21.04
N ARG A 537 -7.58 34.34 -21.96
CA ARG A 537 -6.53 35.10 -22.66
C ARG A 537 -5.93 36.12 -21.68
N ARG A 538 -4.66 35.93 -21.30
CA ARG A 538 -3.96 36.83 -20.34
C ARG A 538 -3.19 37.92 -21.07
N PHE A 539 -3.54 39.17 -20.82
CA PHE A 539 -2.65 40.32 -21.03
C PHE A 539 -1.65 40.35 -19.87
N ALA A 540 -0.37 40.53 -20.18
CA ALA A 540 0.75 40.38 -19.26
C ALA A 540 0.46 40.98 -17.86
N THR A 541 0.31 40.11 -16.86
CA THR A 541 0.20 40.48 -15.45
C THR A 541 1.46 39.97 -14.77
N GLY A 542 2.29 40.90 -14.30
CA GLY A 542 3.50 40.58 -13.54
C GLY A 542 3.18 39.66 -12.36
N GLN A 543 4.12 38.78 -12.01
CA GLN A 543 3.98 37.87 -10.88
C GLN A 543 3.70 38.68 -9.59
N SER A 544 2.45 38.71 -9.16
CA SER A 544 2.12 39.01 -7.77
C SER A 544 2.60 37.82 -6.93
N GLN A 545 3.88 37.80 -6.59
CA GLN A 545 4.35 37.01 -5.45
C GLN A 545 3.54 37.47 -4.25
N VAL A 546 2.63 36.62 -3.77
CA VAL A 546 2.07 36.76 -2.43
C VAL A 546 3.28 36.70 -1.49
N GLN A 547 3.75 37.85 -1.02
CA GLN A 547 4.77 37.92 0.01
C GLN A 547 4.21 37.16 1.22
N LEU A 548 4.80 35.99 1.49
CA LEU A 548 4.59 35.31 2.76
C LEU A 548 4.94 36.30 3.86
N VAL A 549 4.06 36.45 4.85
CA VAL A 549 4.32 37.28 6.03
C VAL A 549 5.59 36.74 6.68
N SER A 550 6.71 37.42 6.48
CA SER A 550 7.99 37.09 7.12
C SER A 550 7.86 37.40 8.61
N GLY A 551 7.73 36.35 9.43
CA GLY A 551 7.82 36.45 10.88
C GLY A 551 9.12 35.83 11.38
N PRO A 552 9.63 36.26 12.55
CA PRO A 552 10.79 35.63 13.17
C PRO A 552 10.47 34.18 13.54
N ASN A 553 11.41 33.27 13.30
CA ASN A 553 11.33 31.89 13.76
C ASN A 553 11.58 31.88 15.28
N GLU A 554 10.52 31.79 16.09
CA GLU A 554 10.62 31.74 17.57
C GLU A 554 11.31 30.45 18.05
N PHE A 555 11.38 29.42 17.21
CA PHE A 555 12.11 28.18 17.49
C PHE A 555 13.64 28.36 17.44
N ASN A 556 14.14 29.46 16.88
CA ASN A 556 15.56 29.62 16.55
C ASN A 556 16.50 29.47 17.76
N SER A 557 16.23 30.20 18.84
CA SER A 557 17.08 30.19 20.03
C SER A 557 16.88 28.98 20.93
N ILE A 558 15.88 28.13 20.66
CA ILE A 558 15.47 27.03 21.53
C ILE A 558 15.58 25.65 20.88
N ALA A 559 15.84 25.55 19.58
CA ALA A 559 15.91 24.28 18.84
C ALA A 559 16.81 23.24 19.50
N GLY A 560 17.97 23.66 20.01
CA GLY A 560 18.92 22.78 20.70
C GLY A 560 18.36 22.13 21.97
N HIS A 561 17.41 22.79 22.68
CA HIS A 561 16.78 22.23 23.88
C HIS A 561 15.77 21.10 23.56
N PHE A 562 15.28 21.03 22.32
CA PHE A 562 14.41 19.96 21.85
C PHE A 562 15.24 18.81 21.28
N PHE A 563 16.25 19.14 20.48
CA PHE A 563 17.00 18.18 19.67
C PHE A 563 18.06 17.39 20.46
N PHE A 564 19.00 18.07 21.13
CA PHE A 564 20.16 17.39 21.73
C PHE A 564 19.80 16.42 22.86
N PRO A 565 18.86 16.72 23.77
CA PRO A 565 18.47 15.77 24.81
C PRO A 565 17.85 14.47 24.26
N LEU A 566 17.20 14.54 23.09
CA LEU A 566 16.56 13.39 22.42
C LEU A 566 17.55 12.51 21.65
N ILE A 567 18.69 13.02 21.20
CA ILE A 567 19.63 12.25 20.37
C ILE A 567 20.77 11.61 21.20
N GLN A 568 20.96 12.01 22.46
CA GLN A 568 22.15 11.63 23.24
C GLN A 568 22.09 10.27 23.93
N ARG A 569 20.91 9.70 24.19
CA ARG A 569 20.75 8.52 25.07
C ARG A 569 20.04 7.34 24.40
N PHE A 570 20.00 7.32 23.07
CA PHE A 570 19.29 6.28 22.32
C PHE A 570 19.94 4.89 22.42
N ASP A 571 21.24 4.84 22.74
CA ASP A 571 22.07 3.64 22.80
C ASP A 571 22.14 3.00 24.20
N ARG A 572 21.45 3.58 25.19
CA ARG A 572 21.44 3.09 26.57
C ARG A 572 20.20 2.23 26.82
N PRO A 573 20.29 0.89 26.81
CA PRO A 573 19.15 0.04 27.09
C PRO A 573 18.74 0.21 28.56
N LEU A 574 17.46 0.46 28.80
CA LEU A 574 16.85 0.35 30.11
C LEU A 574 16.19 -1.03 30.21
N THR A 575 16.04 -1.55 31.43
CA THR A 575 15.54 -2.91 31.68
C THR A 575 14.18 -3.20 31.01
N THR A 576 13.36 -2.17 30.80
CA THR A 576 12.02 -2.25 30.19
C THR A 576 11.84 -1.35 28.97
N PHE A 577 12.93 -0.75 28.47
CA PHE A 577 12.88 0.16 27.32
C PHE A 577 14.18 0.06 26.53
N ASP A 578 14.12 -0.65 25.40
CA ASP A 578 15.26 -0.93 24.53
C ASP A 578 14.95 -0.47 23.10
N LEU A 579 15.40 0.75 22.79
CA LEU A 579 15.21 1.39 21.49
C LEU A 579 15.92 0.64 20.34
N LEU A 580 17.05 -0.01 20.61
CA LEU A 580 17.83 -0.72 19.58
C LEU A 580 17.36 -2.17 19.39
N GLY A 581 16.63 -2.72 20.37
CA GLY A 581 16.01 -4.05 20.31
C GLY A 581 14.51 -3.97 20.01
N GLU A 582 13.69 -4.41 20.97
CA GLU A 582 12.26 -4.63 20.79
C GLU A 582 11.44 -3.35 20.58
N ASP A 583 11.88 -2.21 21.12
CA ASP A 583 11.16 -0.93 21.02
C ASP A 583 11.54 -0.11 19.78
N HIS A 584 12.00 -0.77 18.72
CA HIS A 584 12.43 -0.12 17.47
C HIS A 584 11.34 0.72 16.79
N PHE A 585 10.04 0.45 17.07
CA PHE A 585 8.95 1.32 16.62
C PHE A 585 9.04 2.73 17.24
N VAL A 586 9.41 2.81 18.53
CA VAL A 586 9.66 4.08 19.23
C VAL A 586 10.92 4.74 18.69
N LEU A 587 11.97 3.96 18.41
CA LEU A 587 13.16 4.47 17.74
C LEU A 587 12.83 5.09 16.38
N GLY A 588 12.02 4.42 15.57
CA GLY A 588 11.57 4.97 14.29
C GLY A 588 10.85 6.30 14.47
N ARG A 589 9.93 6.41 15.44
CA ARG A 589 9.24 7.67 15.75
C ARG A 589 10.22 8.76 16.23
N LEU A 590 11.21 8.41 17.04
CA LEU A 590 12.26 9.31 17.51
C LEU A 590 13.09 9.85 16.32
N VAL A 591 13.53 8.97 15.42
CA VAL A 591 14.31 9.33 14.23
C VAL A 591 13.53 10.30 13.34
N HIS A 592 12.25 10.00 13.04
CA HIS A 592 11.38 10.91 12.29
C HIS A 592 11.16 12.25 13.01
N THR A 593 11.09 12.23 14.34
CA THR A 593 10.99 13.45 15.16
C THR A 593 12.24 14.30 15.03
N LEU A 594 13.43 13.69 15.11
CA LEU A 594 14.70 14.38 14.93
C LEU A 594 14.83 14.99 13.52
N ALA A 595 14.41 14.27 12.48
CA ALA A 595 14.34 14.79 11.11
C ALA A 595 13.47 16.06 11.03
N VAL A 596 12.27 16.02 11.59
CA VAL A 596 11.35 17.18 11.57
C VAL A 596 11.90 18.34 12.40
N LEU A 597 12.46 18.09 13.58
CA LEU A 597 13.08 19.15 14.39
C LEU A 597 14.27 19.80 13.66
N MET A 598 15.08 19.01 12.95
CA MET A 598 16.16 19.52 12.09
C MET A 598 15.61 20.41 10.97
N TYR A 599 14.53 19.96 10.31
CA TYR A 599 13.87 20.75 9.27
C TYR A 599 13.27 22.06 9.79
N LEU A 600 12.68 22.06 10.99
CA LEU A 600 12.10 23.28 11.58
C LEU A 600 13.16 24.25 12.11
N ALA A 601 14.39 23.76 12.29
CA ALA A 601 15.57 24.51 12.70
C ALA A 601 16.34 25.15 11.52
N VAL A 602 15.70 25.30 10.35
CA VAL A 602 16.25 26.09 9.22
C VAL A 602 16.57 27.51 9.70
N ASN A 603 17.74 28.02 9.30
CA ASN A 603 18.27 29.36 9.66
C ASN A 603 18.54 29.58 11.15
N THR A 604 18.73 28.50 11.92
CA THR A 604 19.08 28.60 13.34
C THR A 604 20.59 28.57 13.57
N VAL A 605 21.06 29.16 14.68
CA VAL A 605 22.49 29.17 15.01
C VAL A 605 23.03 27.76 15.28
N ALA A 606 22.18 26.87 15.80
CA ALA A 606 22.54 25.49 16.11
C ALA A 606 22.48 24.54 14.90
N VAL A 607 22.01 25.00 13.73
CA VAL A 607 21.67 24.12 12.58
C VAL A 607 22.86 23.28 12.10
N THR A 608 24.06 23.85 12.05
CA THR A 608 25.26 23.11 11.61
C THR A 608 25.64 22.01 12.59
N ALA A 609 25.65 22.32 13.89
CA ALA A 609 25.94 21.34 14.94
C ALA A 609 24.87 20.24 15.00
N MET A 610 23.59 20.61 14.89
CA MET A 610 22.48 19.66 14.82
C MET A 610 22.61 18.74 13.60
N GLY A 611 22.95 19.29 12.43
CA GLY A 611 23.13 18.53 11.20
C GLY A 611 24.24 17.49 11.32
N ARG A 612 25.40 17.87 11.85
CA ARG A 612 26.53 16.96 12.06
C ARG A 612 26.18 15.81 13.01
N THR A 613 25.64 16.12 14.19
CA THR A 613 25.22 15.09 15.16
C THR A 613 24.14 14.17 14.57
N LEU A 614 23.25 14.71 13.73
CA LEU A 614 22.22 13.90 13.06
C LEU A 614 22.82 12.94 12.01
N LEU A 615 23.84 13.36 11.26
CA LEU A 615 24.52 12.48 10.31
C LEU A 615 25.30 11.37 11.02
N GLU A 616 25.99 11.67 12.12
CA GLU A 616 26.65 10.66 12.96
C GLU A 616 25.64 9.62 13.50
N PHE A 617 24.48 10.09 13.98
CA PHE A 617 23.38 9.25 14.40
C PHE A 617 22.83 8.38 13.26
N VAL A 618 22.65 8.97 12.07
CA VAL A 618 22.22 8.22 10.88
C VAL A 618 23.23 7.13 10.54
N TRP A 619 24.52 7.45 10.61
CA TRP A 619 25.58 6.51 10.29
C TRP A 619 25.57 5.28 11.21
N ALA A 620 25.31 5.48 12.50
CA ALA A 620 25.22 4.40 13.48
C ALA A 620 24.06 3.41 13.19
N LEU A 621 22.95 3.87 12.60
CA LEU A 621 21.72 3.08 12.45
C LEU A 621 21.39 2.68 11.00
N ARG A 622 22.24 3.04 10.03
CA ARG A 622 21.95 2.93 8.58
C ARG A 622 21.53 1.54 8.07
N PHE A 623 21.93 0.47 8.76
CA PHE A 623 21.60 -0.92 8.39
C PHE A 623 20.51 -1.56 9.25
N HIS A 624 19.64 -0.75 9.86
CA HIS A 624 18.54 -1.25 10.68
C HIS A 624 17.59 -2.16 9.88
N THR A 625 17.12 -3.25 10.50
CA THR A 625 16.27 -4.26 9.86
C THR A 625 14.85 -3.77 9.57
N ASP A 626 14.30 -2.95 10.47
CA ASP A 626 12.98 -2.33 10.33
C ASP A 626 12.98 -1.19 9.30
N SER A 627 12.04 -1.24 8.35
CA SER A 627 11.94 -0.26 7.26
C SER A 627 11.46 1.11 7.72
N TYR A 628 10.62 1.21 8.77
CA TYR A 628 10.14 2.49 9.28
C TYR A 628 11.28 3.31 9.90
N VAL A 629 12.22 2.64 10.60
CA VAL A 629 13.47 3.26 11.07
C VAL A 629 14.30 3.74 9.88
N ARG A 630 14.55 2.89 8.87
CA ARG A 630 15.31 3.29 7.67
C ARG A 630 14.70 4.48 6.92
N GLN A 631 13.37 4.52 6.77
CA GLN A 631 12.65 5.68 6.20
C GLN A 631 12.90 6.95 7.02
N GLY A 632 12.94 6.84 8.35
CA GLY A 632 13.29 7.95 9.25
C GLY A 632 14.72 8.45 9.01
N LEU A 633 15.69 7.54 8.91
CA LEU A 633 17.10 7.89 8.67
C LEU A 633 17.30 8.60 7.32
N LEU A 634 16.62 8.13 6.28
CA LEU A 634 16.62 8.79 4.98
C LEU A 634 15.97 10.18 5.05
N SER A 635 14.92 10.34 5.86
CA SER A 635 14.27 11.64 6.10
C SER A 635 15.17 12.59 6.89
N CYS A 636 16.02 12.08 7.79
CA CYS A 636 17.05 12.87 8.46
C CYS A 636 18.04 13.46 7.45
N ILE A 637 18.54 12.65 6.50
CA ILE A 637 19.41 13.15 5.42
C ILE A 637 18.71 14.24 4.63
N SER A 638 17.46 14.03 4.20
CA SER A 638 16.68 15.07 3.50
C SER A 638 16.61 16.37 4.29
N SER A 639 16.36 16.25 5.60
CA SER A 639 16.21 17.39 6.49
C SER A 639 17.52 18.16 6.67
N VAL A 640 18.66 17.46 6.75
CA VAL A 640 19.99 18.09 6.78
C VAL A 640 20.27 18.85 5.48
N LEU A 641 20.08 18.19 4.33
CA LEU A 641 20.33 18.78 3.01
C LEU A 641 19.45 20.02 2.72
N LEU A 642 18.25 20.08 3.29
CA LEU A 642 17.31 21.18 3.10
C LEU A 642 17.52 22.34 4.09
N SER A 643 18.16 22.09 5.23
CA SER A 643 18.16 23.03 6.36
C SER A 643 19.52 23.64 6.67
N VAL A 644 20.61 22.90 6.43
CA VAL A 644 21.96 23.42 6.63
C VAL A 644 22.37 24.23 5.39
N PRO A 645 22.93 25.44 5.54
CA PRO A 645 23.48 26.20 4.44
C PRO A 645 24.55 25.41 3.66
N ILE A 646 24.57 25.56 2.34
CA ILE A 646 25.44 24.75 1.47
C ILE A 646 26.93 24.98 1.75
N GLU A 647 27.29 26.20 2.14
CA GLU A 647 28.66 26.58 2.49
C GLU A 647 29.13 25.76 3.69
N ARG A 648 28.28 25.64 4.72
CA ARG A 648 28.58 24.85 5.93
C ARG A 648 28.56 23.35 5.68
N LEU A 649 27.70 22.88 4.78
CA LEU A 649 27.70 21.46 4.39
C LEU A 649 29.02 21.04 3.74
N LEU A 650 29.58 21.89 2.88
CA LEU A 650 30.83 21.60 2.17
C LEU A 650 32.08 21.84 3.03
N GLU A 651 32.07 22.86 3.89
CA GLU A 651 33.21 23.13 4.77
C GLU A 651 33.30 22.12 5.92
N ASP A 652 32.18 21.84 6.60
CA ASP A 652 32.18 21.14 7.88
C ASP A 652 31.76 19.65 7.80
N MET A 653 31.15 19.18 6.70
CA MET A 653 30.48 17.86 6.60
C MET A 653 30.70 17.12 5.27
N THR A 654 31.79 17.40 4.54
CA THR A 654 32.01 16.81 3.19
C THR A 654 32.21 15.30 3.23
N GLU A 655 32.91 14.76 4.22
CA GLU A 655 33.17 13.31 4.31
C GLU A 655 31.87 12.54 4.54
N GLU A 656 31.06 12.98 5.50
CA GLU A 656 29.77 12.39 5.83
C GLU A 656 28.79 12.45 4.65
N LEU A 657 28.85 13.51 3.84
CA LEU A 657 28.02 13.64 2.63
C LEU A 657 28.43 12.69 1.52
N LEU A 658 29.74 12.46 1.32
CA LEU A 658 30.23 11.50 0.32
C LEU A 658 29.88 10.07 0.71
N GLU A 659 30.05 9.74 1.99
CA GLU A 659 29.63 8.46 2.57
C GLU A 659 28.12 8.25 2.43
N ALA A 660 27.32 9.27 2.75
CA ALA A 660 25.88 9.25 2.56
C ALA A 660 25.51 9.07 1.08
N GLN A 661 26.19 9.75 0.14
CA GLN A 661 25.93 9.60 -1.30
C GLN A 661 26.14 8.16 -1.76
N SER A 662 27.22 7.50 -1.31
CA SER A 662 27.50 6.09 -1.62
C SER A 662 26.40 5.17 -1.07
N TRP A 663 26.07 5.34 0.22
CA TRP A 663 25.02 4.55 0.88
C TRP A 663 23.64 4.73 0.22
N LEU A 664 23.27 5.95 -0.17
CA LEU A 664 22.01 6.21 -0.87
C LEU A 664 21.92 5.48 -2.20
N GLY A 665 23.03 5.36 -2.94
CA GLY A 665 23.11 4.57 -4.16
C GLY A 665 22.78 3.09 -3.91
N ASP A 666 23.40 2.50 -2.88
CA ASP A 666 23.11 1.13 -2.46
C ASP A 666 21.65 0.94 -2.05
N VAL A 667 21.06 1.89 -1.32
CA VAL A 667 19.65 1.83 -0.89
C VAL A 667 18.70 1.86 -2.09
N VAL A 668 18.95 2.71 -3.09
CA VAL A 668 18.12 2.78 -4.31
C VAL A 668 18.08 1.45 -5.06
N GLU A 669 19.20 0.72 -5.09
CA GLU A 669 19.30 -0.54 -5.83
C GLU A 669 18.80 -1.74 -5.03
N LYS A 670 19.11 -1.81 -3.73
CA LYS A 670 19.05 -3.05 -2.94
C LYS A 670 18.00 -3.06 -1.83
N ASP A 671 17.47 -1.92 -1.39
CA ASP A 671 16.52 -1.92 -0.26
C ASP A 671 15.20 -2.61 -0.66
N PRO A 672 14.66 -3.54 0.15
CA PRO A 672 13.39 -4.20 -0.14
C PRO A 672 12.19 -3.23 -0.12
N ASP A 673 12.25 -2.17 0.68
CA ASP A 673 11.15 -1.23 0.84
C ASP A 673 11.15 -0.16 -0.28
N GLY A 674 10.01 -0.05 -0.98
CA GLY A 674 9.87 0.88 -2.10
C GLY A 674 9.88 2.35 -1.70
N ASP A 675 9.45 2.68 -0.48
CA ASP A 675 9.48 4.04 0.03
C ASP A 675 10.90 4.45 0.45
N CYS A 676 11.69 3.54 1.03
CA CYS A 676 13.13 3.73 1.22
C CYS A 676 13.85 4.03 -0.11
N ARG A 677 13.65 3.21 -1.14
CA ARG A 677 14.25 3.45 -2.48
C ARG A 677 13.88 4.83 -3.03
N ARG A 678 12.62 5.25 -2.86
CA ARG A 678 12.13 6.55 -3.32
C ARG A 678 12.75 7.71 -2.55
N LEU A 679 12.82 7.64 -1.22
CA LEU A 679 13.44 8.67 -0.38
C LEU A 679 14.94 8.78 -0.68
N ALA A 680 15.62 7.65 -0.89
CA ALA A 680 17.03 7.64 -1.25
C ALA A 680 17.29 8.33 -2.60
N LEU A 681 16.46 8.03 -3.61
CA LEU A 681 16.50 8.72 -4.90
C LEU A 681 16.25 10.23 -4.77
N GLN A 682 15.27 10.63 -3.95
CA GLN A 682 15.01 12.06 -3.68
C GLN A 682 16.22 12.75 -3.05
N ASN A 683 16.90 12.11 -2.09
CA ASN A 683 18.12 12.64 -1.48
C ASN A 683 19.26 12.79 -2.48
N LEU A 684 19.47 11.81 -3.36
CA LEU A 684 20.48 11.91 -4.43
C LEU A 684 20.19 13.09 -5.36
N LEU A 685 18.92 13.30 -5.74
CA LEU A 685 18.50 14.45 -6.55
C LEU A 685 18.71 15.78 -5.81
N LEU A 686 18.47 15.83 -4.49
CA LEU A 686 18.75 17.01 -3.67
C LEU A 686 20.25 17.32 -3.66
N MET A 687 21.11 16.31 -3.45
CA MET A 687 22.56 16.46 -3.50
C MET A 687 23.05 16.95 -4.88
N GLU A 688 22.49 16.43 -5.97
CA GLU A 688 22.83 16.88 -7.33
C GLU A 688 22.41 18.35 -7.56
N ASN A 689 21.24 18.74 -7.07
CA ASN A 689 20.78 20.13 -7.17
C ASN A 689 21.62 21.10 -6.33
N LEU A 690 22.15 20.66 -5.19
CA LEU A 690 23.11 21.44 -4.41
C LEU A 690 24.41 21.65 -5.20
N LYS A 691 24.95 20.61 -5.84
CA LYS A 691 26.15 20.71 -6.71
C LYS A 691 25.97 21.70 -7.87
N LYS A 692 24.75 21.86 -8.39
CA LYS A 692 24.43 22.82 -9.47
C LYS A 692 24.31 24.28 -9.01
N LYS A 693 24.19 24.53 -7.70
CA LYS A 693 24.08 25.87 -7.11
C LYS A 693 25.43 26.45 -6.70
N LEU A 694 26.46 25.61 -6.65
CA LEU A 694 27.88 25.98 -6.64
C LEU A 694 28.30 26.38 -8.05
#